data_AF-A0A517ZBA5-F1
#
_entry.id   AF-A0A517ZBA5-F1
#
_cell.length_a   1.000
_cell.length_b   1.000
_cell.length_c   1.000
_cell.angle_alpha   90.00
_cell.angle_beta   90.00
_cell.angle_gamma   90.00
#
_symmetry.space_group_name_H-M   'P 1'
#
loop_
_entity.id
_entity.type
_entity.pdbx_description
1 polymer ?
#
loop_
_entity_poly.entity_id
_entity_poly.type
_entity_poly.pdbx_seq_one_letter_code
_entity_poly.pdbx_strand_id
1 'polypeptide(L)'
;MKRRRKQQMADMTEDEIALAFRRRVQLQALCHRVGQSVPAHVVMRFRKAGTWDREITQPIPQTLLPVLTQTDHPLRMSLPDGPLVVVVEDNTRGIIDVSEHLLSHDANIRVASLKHFLTAQSNDECWASPFVLDLLKRNADALSREDESIWIGAGLALRDAIDCDFRVNCAGVRQASRLRFEESYQEYLSKVIRPRARCFEHDRPPVWNPAEEAEQIRVNFEEWSSLDDLGMALSRYLDFCGYLPLAGELSAGTLIAAWEIRHSGHDIWHAVWKWTESCQSVLAQYHAAHALLEHPHWIRRDESERLINSVRDIISSSEADSICTEAPLWQLRAHLLQHYQVHLEAAVPGLNSEVVATSACWMAEMVARLFHAAPDHVKKGCEFLLTEVLPLSWRRWLMARSRMTPSPLRVANLYAPFIWGDALLATAVRRFADFPECEARDDYRTFLVTRLTSAVYVGSLRVVGRSSAAYAFELPVSPSDLGLPDAPTASENAEAARQVLAARLAIEAGTGLKDLLSELRELPDGLSTFLCAGLRCWPVDRSHADSAVRDLLNDNDWRRTVFHRLPLETLDKLISFLMDWQLQQDEEWLVRLPQLLAFECECADEPERRDLLLFATTVSAMAADVASPVARLLVGPKRSEIARQFDGWRQTTREVARDSEPWLAARVRAFLGTIENIL
;
A
#
# COMPACT_ATOMS: atom_id res chain seq x y z
N MET A 1 9.03 50.14 -31.70
CA MET A 1 8.86 48.69 -31.38
C MET A 1 7.41 48.31 -31.00
N LYS A 2 6.73 49.00 -30.06
CA LYS A 2 5.35 48.67 -29.63
C LYS A 2 4.28 48.75 -30.75
N ARG A 3 4.34 49.75 -31.65
CA ARG A 3 3.40 49.87 -32.78
C ARG A 3 3.53 48.72 -33.79
N ARG A 4 4.77 48.32 -34.12
CA ARG A 4 5.05 47.18 -35.03
C ARG A 4 4.49 45.86 -34.48
N ARG A 5 4.69 45.57 -33.18
CA ARG A 5 4.13 44.37 -32.53
C ARG A 5 2.59 44.34 -32.51
N LYS A 6 1.96 45.50 -32.33
CA LYS A 6 0.49 45.61 -32.26
C LYS A 6 -0.15 45.39 -33.64
N GLN A 7 0.52 45.82 -34.70
CA GLN A 7 0.08 45.59 -36.07
C GLN A 7 0.31 44.14 -36.50
N GLN A 8 1.46 43.57 -36.13
CA GLN A 8 1.77 42.16 -36.37
C GLN A 8 0.81 41.20 -35.65
N MET A 9 0.31 41.53 -34.46
CA MET A 9 -0.73 40.74 -33.77
C MET A 9 -2.14 40.91 -34.37
N ALA A 10 -2.41 42.03 -35.04
CA ALA A 10 -3.71 42.27 -35.68
C ALA A 10 -3.86 41.49 -36.99
N ASP A 11 -2.75 41.12 -37.61
CA ASP A 11 -2.70 40.35 -38.86
C ASP A 11 -2.59 38.83 -38.62
N MET A 12 -2.50 38.38 -37.36
CA MET A 12 -2.38 36.97 -37.00
C MET A 12 -3.75 36.28 -36.94
N THR A 13 -3.85 35.07 -37.45
CA THR A 13 -5.04 34.22 -37.30
C THR A 13 -5.20 33.74 -35.85
N GLU A 14 -6.39 33.30 -35.45
CA GLU A 14 -6.63 32.73 -34.11
C GLU A 14 -5.71 31.54 -33.82
N ASP A 15 -5.43 30.71 -34.83
CA ASP A 15 -4.50 29.57 -34.72
C ASP A 15 -3.06 30.03 -34.48
N GLU A 16 -2.62 31.09 -35.14
CA GLU A 16 -1.29 31.68 -34.93
C GLU A 16 -1.17 32.31 -33.53
N ILE A 17 -2.24 32.95 -33.03
CA ILE A 17 -2.29 33.50 -31.67
C ILE A 17 -2.24 32.36 -30.63
N ALA A 18 -3.02 31.30 -30.81
CA ALA A 18 -3.03 30.14 -29.93
C ALA A 18 -1.67 29.42 -29.94
N LEU A 19 -1.03 29.29 -31.11
CA LEU A 19 0.31 28.74 -31.25
C LEU A 19 1.37 29.61 -30.55
N ALA A 20 1.32 30.93 -30.73
CA ALA A 20 2.23 31.87 -30.09
C ALA A 20 2.07 31.89 -28.56
N PHE A 21 0.84 31.82 -28.05
CA PHE A 21 0.56 31.70 -26.62
C PHE A 21 1.12 30.39 -26.05
N ARG A 22 0.85 29.25 -26.72
CA ARG A 22 1.43 27.94 -26.35
C ARG A 22 2.96 27.99 -26.30
N ARG A 23 3.60 28.50 -27.37
CA ARG A 23 5.06 28.67 -27.44
C ARG A 23 5.62 29.54 -26.31
N ARG A 24 4.90 30.59 -25.90
CA ARG A 24 5.31 31.48 -24.80
C ARG A 24 5.21 30.81 -23.43
N VAL A 25 4.09 30.14 -23.13
CA VAL A 25 3.92 29.38 -21.88
C VAL A 25 4.98 28.28 -21.77
N GLN A 26 5.30 27.63 -22.89
CA GLN A 26 6.35 26.61 -22.96
C GLN A 26 7.76 27.18 -22.75
N LEU A 27 8.08 28.31 -23.38
CA LEU A 27 9.35 29.00 -23.13
C LEU A 27 9.48 29.37 -21.65
N GLN A 28 8.42 29.85 -21.02
CA GLN A 28 8.42 30.10 -19.58
C GLN A 28 8.60 28.82 -18.75
N ALA A 29 7.96 27.71 -19.14
CA ALA A 29 8.15 26.42 -18.49
C ALA A 29 9.58 25.86 -18.64
N LEU A 30 10.25 26.15 -19.76
CA LEU A 30 11.62 25.73 -20.06
C LEU A 30 12.70 26.72 -19.57
N CYS A 31 12.34 27.98 -19.31
CA CYS A 31 13.28 29.00 -18.80
C CYS A 31 13.92 28.59 -17.47
N HIS A 32 13.25 27.77 -16.66
CA HIS A 32 13.81 27.21 -15.42
C HIS A 32 14.85 26.10 -15.66
N ARG A 33 14.99 25.61 -16.90
CA ARG A 33 15.96 24.56 -17.29
C ARG A 33 17.11 25.08 -18.15
N VAL A 34 17.32 26.40 -18.20
CA VAL A 34 18.48 26.99 -18.90
C VAL A 34 19.77 26.46 -18.26
N GLY A 35 20.55 25.68 -19.03
CA GLY A 35 21.77 25.02 -18.57
C GLY A 35 21.64 23.52 -18.28
N GLN A 36 20.43 22.95 -18.35
CA GLN A 36 20.17 21.51 -18.21
C GLN A 36 19.71 20.92 -19.55
N SER A 37 20.09 19.67 -19.85
CA SER A 37 19.53 18.95 -21.00
C SER A 37 18.03 18.75 -20.82
N VAL A 38 17.23 19.12 -21.83
CA VAL A 38 15.80 18.85 -21.84
C VAL A 38 15.60 17.36 -22.17
N PRO A 39 14.88 16.58 -21.35
CA PRO A 39 14.66 15.16 -21.61
C PRO A 39 13.98 14.91 -22.95
N ALA A 40 14.37 13.84 -23.65
CA ALA A 40 13.89 13.53 -25.00
C ALA A 40 12.35 13.47 -25.10
N HIS A 41 11.65 12.89 -24.12
CA HIS A 41 10.17 12.85 -24.13
C HIS A 41 9.52 14.22 -24.07
N VAL A 42 10.08 15.18 -23.34
CA VAL A 42 9.55 16.54 -23.26
C VAL A 42 9.66 17.20 -24.64
N VAL A 43 10.81 17.04 -25.30
CA VAL A 43 11.00 17.52 -26.67
C VAL A 43 9.99 16.86 -27.61
N MET A 44 9.88 15.54 -27.58
CA MET A 44 8.99 14.81 -28.49
C MET A 44 7.51 15.17 -28.27
N ARG A 45 7.10 15.43 -27.02
CA ARG A 45 5.76 15.98 -26.73
C ARG A 45 5.56 17.36 -27.37
N PHE A 46 6.56 18.24 -27.32
CA PHE A 46 6.48 19.53 -28.01
C PHE A 46 6.53 19.42 -29.53
N ARG A 47 7.30 18.49 -30.09
CA ARG A 47 7.29 18.21 -31.54
C ARG A 47 5.92 17.70 -31.99
N LYS A 48 5.35 16.73 -31.27
CA LYS A 48 3.98 16.22 -31.53
C LYS A 48 2.93 17.33 -31.45
N ALA A 49 3.12 18.30 -30.56
CA ALA A 49 2.23 19.46 -30.45
C ALA A 49 2.47 20.55 -31.52
N GLY A 50 3.45 20.38 -32.43
CA GLY A 50 3.81 21.37 -33.44
C GLY A 50 4.50 22.62 -32.87
N THR A 51 5.09 22.50 -31.68
CA THR A 51 5.65 23.65 -30.95
C THR A 51 7.17 23.59 -30.78
N TRP A 52 7.85 22.63 -31.41
CA TRP A 52 9.30 22.50 -31.36
C TRP A 52 9.88 22.17 -32.74
N ASP A 53 10.65 23.11 -33.30
CA ASP A 53 11.14 23.04 -34.68
C ASP A 53 12.68 22.82 -34.74
N ARG A 54 13.34 22.64 -33.58
CA ARG A 54 14.79 22.39 -33.54
C ARG A 54 15.07 20.91 -33.72
N GLU A 55 15.92 20.58 -34.68
CA GLU A 55 16.51 19.25 -34.81
C GLU A 55 17.33 18.93 -33.55
N ILE A 56 17.05 17.76 -32.98
CA ILE A 56 17.86 17.18 -31.91
C ILE A 56 18.60 16.00 -32.53
N THR A 57 19.77 16.28 -33.07
CA THR A 57 20.75 15.24 -33.40
C THR A 57 21.66 15.07 -32.20
N GLN A 58 21.25 14.25 -31.23
CA GLN A 58 22.25 13.66 -30.34
C GLN A 58 22.98 12.58 -31.15
N PRO A 59 24.32 12.64 -31.26
CA PRO A 59 25.06 11.61 -31.96
C PRO A 59 24.80 10.27 -31.27
N ILE A 60 24.27 9.33 -32.04
CA ILE A 60 24.02 7.97 -31.57
C ILE A 60 25.36 7.22 -31.62
N PRO A 61 25.84 6.65 -30.51
CA PRO A 61 27.05 5.83 -30.52
C PRO A 61 26.90 4.67 -31.53
N GLN A 62 27.90 4.44 -32.37
CA GLN A 62 27.87 3.35 -33.37
C GLN A 62 27.72 1.96 -32.73
N THR A 63 28.13 1.83 -31.47
CA THR A 63 28.06 0.59 -30.69
C THR A 63 26.69 0.32 -30.07
N LEU A 64 25.76 1.30 -30.09
CA LEU A 64 24.44 1.17 -29.46
C LEU A 64 23.58 0.09 -30.14
N LEU A 65 23.44 0.13 -31.47
CA LEU A 65 22.58 -0.81 -32.20
C LEU A 65 23.03 -2.28 -32.07
N PRO A 66 24.33 -2.63 -32.22
CA PRO A 66 24.81 -3.98 -31.97
C PRO A 66 24.52 -4.47 -30.54
N VAL A 67 24.79 -3.64 -29.54
CA VAL A 67 24.60 -3.98 -28.12
C VAL A 67 23.12 -4.22 -27.78
N LEU A 68 22.21 -3.42 -28.34
CA LEU A 68 20.77 -3.60 -28.13
C LEU A 68 20.22 -4.84 -28.85
N THR A 69 20.84 -5.24 -29.96
CA THR A 69 20.37 -6.36 -30.78
C THR A 69 20.89 -7.72 -30.30
N GLN A 70 22.10 -7.76 -29.70
CA GLN A 70 22.76 -8.98 -29.25
C GLN A 70 22.86 -9.00 -27.72
N THR A 71 22.12 -9.91 -27.07
CA THR A 71 22.13 -10.05 -25.60
C THR A 71 23.46 -10.55 -25.05
N ASP A 72 24.24 -11.25 -25.88
CA ASP A 72 25.57 -11.80 -25.61
C ASP A 72 26.71 -10.95 -26.18
N HIS A 73 26.44 -9.70 -26.60
CA HIS A 73 27.45 -8.81 -27.17
C HIS A 73 28.66 -8.67 -26.23
N PRO A 74 29.92 -8.74 -26.72
CA PRO A 74 31.12 -8.77 -25.86
C PRO A 74 31.33 -7.50 -25.02
N LEU A 75 30.81 -6.36 -25.48
CA LEU A 75 30.84 -5.10 -24.72
C LEU A 75 29.73 -5.01 -23.66
N ARG A 76 28.74 -5.91 -23.68
CA ARG A 76 27.60 -5.88 -22.75
C ARG A 76 28.01 -6.56 -21.44
N MET A 77 27.87 -5.84 -20.33
CA MET A 77 28.04 -6.44 -19.01
C MET A 77 26.86 -7.37 -18.69
N SER A 78 27.16 -8.57 -18.19
CA SER A 78 26.14 -9.49 -17.69
C SER A 78 25.47 -8.91 -16.45
N LEU A 79 24.18 -8.60 -16.57
CA LEU A 79 23.33 -8.09 -15.50
C LEU A 79 22.04 -8.91 -15.42
N PRO A 80 21.32 -8.88 -14.29
CA PRO A 80 19.93 -9.30 -14.26
C PRO A 80 19.14 -8.55 -15.34
N ASP A 81 18.10 -9.19 -15.88
CA ASP A 81 17.27 -8.56 -16.89
C ASP A 81 16.49 -7.35 -16.34
N GLY A 82 16.22 -6.38 -17.23
CA GLY A 82 15.55 -5.14 -16.86
C GLY A 82 15.73 -4.02 -17.90
N PRO A 83 15.33 -2.78 -17.55
CA PRO A 83 15.31 -1.64 -18.49
C PRO A 83 16.69 -1.08 -18.84
N LEU A 84 17.74 -1.42 -18.08
CA LEU A 84 19.09 -0.93 -18.28
C LEU A 84 19.96 -1.92 -19.05
N VAL A 85 20.79 -1.41 -19.94
CA VAL A 85 21.89 -2.13 -20.58
C VAL A 85 23.19 -1.41 -20.25
N VAL A 86 24.22 -2.16 -19.87
CA VAL A 86 25.54 -1.58 -19.54
C VAL A 86 26.58 -2.03 -20.54
N VAL A 87 27.27 -1.04 -21.09
CA VAL A 87 28.36 -1.21 -22.06
C VAL A 87 29.69 -0.91 -21.38
N VAL A 88 30.67 -1.77 -21.60
CA VAL A 88 32.03 -1.59 -21.11
C VAL A 88 32.97 -1.44 -22.30
N GLU A 89 33.43 -0.21 -22.54
CA GLU A 89 34.40 0.15 -23.58
C GLU A 89 35.60 0.83 -22.93
N ASP A 90 36.82 0.34 -23.18
CA ASP A 90 38.07 0.94 -22.67
C ASP A 90 38.09 1.21 -21.15
N ASN A 91 37.53 0.27 -20.36
CA ASN A 91 37.33 0.38 -18.90
C ASN A 91 36.34 1.47 -18.46
N THR A 92 35.69 2.16 -19.39
CA THR A 92 34.57 3.06 -19.10
C THR A 92 33.25 2.29 -19.16
N ARG A 93 32.33 2.61 -18.24
CA ARG A 93 30.99 2.01 -18.20
C ARG A 93 29.98 3.03 -18.70
N GLY A 94 29.32 2.72 -19.82
CA GLY A 94 28.14 3.44 -20.29
C GLY A 94 26.87 2.74 -19.83
N ILE A 95 25.92 3.50 -19.28
CA ILE A 95 24.60 2.99 -18.90
C ILE A 95 23.59 3.50 -19.93
N ILE A 96 22.81 2.58 -20.47
CA ILE A 96 21.80 2.82 -21.49
C ILE A 96 20.45 2.52 -20.87
N ASP A 97 19.61 3.54 -20.67
CA ASP A 97 18.19 3.33 -20.41
C ASP A 97 17.48 3.07 -21.74
N VAL A 98 17.09 1.82 -21.95
CA VAL A 98 16.53 1.36 -23.24
C VAL A 98 15.19 2.04 -23.54
N SER A 99 14.47 2.52 -22.52
CA SER A 99 13.18 3.19 -22.70
C SER A 99 13.30 4.54 -23.41
N GLU A 100 14.43 5.24 -23.26
CA GLU A 100 14.67 6.52 -23.92
C GLU A 100 14.84 6.36 -25.44
N HIS A 101 15.34 5.20 -25.86
CA HIS A 101 15.65 4.89 -27.25
C HIS A 101 14.43 4.48 -28.08
N LEU A 102 13.27 4.24 -27.45
CA LEU A 102 11.97 4.17 -28.15
C LEU A 102 11.60 5.49 -28.82
N LEU A 103 12.24 6.60 -28.42
CA LEU A 103 12.09 7.92 -29.01
C LEU A 103 13.24 8.31 -29.96
N SER A 104 14.12 7.37 -30.32
CA SER A 104 15.22 7.63 -31.27
C SER A 104 14.66 8.01 -32.64
N HIS A 105 15.36 8.88 -33.37
CA HIS A 105 15.05 9.17 -34.78
C HIS A 105 15.41 8.00 -35.72
N ASP A 106 16.32 7.12 -35.31
CA ASP A 106 16.70 5.92 -36.08
C ASP A 106 15.71 4.78 -35.84
N ALA A 107 15.03 4.33 -36.91
CA ALA A 107 14.07 3.24 -36.85
C ALA A 107 14.67 1.92 -36.36
N ASN A 108 15.92 1.61 -36.72
CA ASN A 108 16.58 0.38 -36.30
C ASN A 108 16.78 0.34 -34.79
N ILE A 109 17.08 1.50 -34.19
CA ILE A 109 17.25 1.62 -32.74
C ILE A 109 15.92 1.50 -32.03
N ARG A 110 14.86 2.16 -32.53
CA ARG A 110 13.50 1.99 -31.95
C ARG A 110 13.08 0.52 -31.97
N VAL A 111 13.33 -0.18 -33.09
CA VAL A 111 13.01 -1.60 -33.24
C VAL A 111 13.87 -2.48 -32.32
N ALA A 112 15.17 -2.19 -32.17
CA ALA A 112 16.04 -2.92 -31.25
C ALA A 112 15.61 -2.73 -29.78
N SER A 113 15.29 -1.50 -29.37
CA SER A 113 14.75 -1.20 -28.04
C SER A 113 13.42 -1.90 -27.78
N LEU A 114 12.51 -1.91 -28.76
CA LEU A 114 11.25 -2.66 -28.66
C LEU A 114 11.50 -4.16 -28.48
N LYS A 115 12.43 -4.74 -29.25
CA LYS A 115 12.78 -6.17 -29.12
C LYS A 115 13.35 -6.49 -27.74
N HIS A 116 14.21 -5.63 -27.18
CA HIS A 116 14.73 -5.77 -25.82
C HIS A 116 13.60 -5.88 -24.79
N PHE A 117 12.60 -4.99 -24.83
CA PHE A 117 11.47 -5.11 -23.89
C PHE A 117 10.57 -6.33 -24.16
N LEU A 118 10.46 -6.80 -25.41
CA LEU A 118 9.72 -8.02 -25.70
C LEU A 118 10.37 -9.29 -25.12
N THR A 119 11.68 -9.28 -24.82
CA THR A 119 12.32 -10.40 -24.11
C THR A 119 11.90 -10.48 -22.64
N ALA A 120 11.22 -9.46 -22.09
CA ALA A 120 10.73 -9.51 -20.72
C ALA A 120 9.74 -10.65 -20.47
N GLN A 121 9.08 -11.15 -21.51
CA GLN A 121 8.13 -12.27 -21.42
C GLN A 121 8.80 -13.64 -21.27
N SER A 122 10.03 -13.81 -21.78
CA SER A 122 10.68 -15.14 -21.89
C SER A 122 11.41 -15.59 -20.64
N ASN A 123 11.39 -14.78 -19.58
CA ASN A 123 12.14 -15.04 -18.36
C ASN A 123 11.26 -15.75 -17.32
N ASP A 124 11.90 -16.56 -16.48
CA ASP A 124 11.25 -17.22 -15.34
C ASP A 124 10.54 -16.20 -14.43
N GLU A 125 11.08 -14.99 -14.33
CA GLU A 125 10.45 -13.84 -13.69
C GLU A 125 10.19 -12.73 -14.73
N CYS A 126 8.94 -12.62 -15.19
CA CYS A 126 8.54 -11.58 -16.14
C CYS A 126 8.67 -10.18 -15.50
N TRP A 127 9.57 -9.36 -16.05
CA TRP A 127 9.92 -8.05 -15.50
C TRP A 127 9.19 -6.87 -16.16
N ALA A 128 8.23 -7.14 -17.04
CA ALA A 128 7.29 -6.15 -17.55
C ALA A 128 5.84 -6.64 -17.36
N SER A 129 4.88 -5.73 -17.17
CA SER A 129 3.48 -6.12 -17.04
C SER A 129 2.90 -6.66 -18.36
N PRO A 130 1.85 -7.51 -18.30
CA PRO A 130 1.12 -7.93 -19.50
C PRO A 130 0.60 -6.75 -20.35
N PHE A 131 0.22 -5.64 -19.70
CA PHE A 131 -0.22 -4.43 -20.39
C PHE A 131 0.89 -3.83 -21.26
N VAL A 132 2.09 -3.64 -20.71
CA VAL A 132 3.23 -3.10 -21.47
C VAL A 132 3.61 -4.03 -22.62
N LEU A 133 3.62 -5.35 -22.38
CA LEU A 133 3.93 -6.35 -23.41
C LEU A 133 2.94 -6.32 -24.57
N ASP A 134 1.65 -6.23 -24.28
CA ASP A 134 0.60 -6.09 -25.31
C ASP A 134 0.70 -4.74 -26.04
N LEU A 135 0.96 -3.65 -25.32
CA LEU A 135 1.15 -2.34 -25.93
C LEU A 135 2.36 -2.31 -26.87
N LEU A 136 3.48 -2.95 -26.49
CA LEU A 136 4.67 -3.11 -27.33
C LEU A 136 4.32 -3.86 -28.63
N LYS A 137 3.60 -4.98 -28.54
CA LYS A 137 3.18 -5.77 -29.71
C LYS A 137 2.29 -4.95 -30.65
N ARG A 138 1.31 -4.21 -30.13
CA ARG A 138 0.39 -3.39 -30.93
C ARG A 138 1.07 -2.21 -31.63
N ASN A 139 2.15 -1.69 -31.06
CA ASN A 139 2.85 -0.51 -31.58
C ASN A 139 4.11 -0.85 -32.37
N ALA A 140 4.43 -2.13 -32.57
CA ALA A 140 5.64 -2.57 -33.28
C ALA A 140 5.73 -2.01 -34.71
N ASP A 141 4.64 -2.11 -35.47
CA ASP A 141 4.59 -1.60 -36.84
C ASP A 141 4.79 -0.08 -36.89
N ALA A 142 4.16 0.65 -35.97
CA ALA A 142 4.26 2.11 -35.90
C ALA A 142 5.70 2.56 -35.62
N LEU A 143 6.40 1.92 -34.67
CA LEU A 143 7.78 2.26 -34.32
C LEU A 143 8.78 1.95 -35.44
N SER A 144 8.49 0.99 -36.31
CA SER A 144 9.33 0.66 -37.47
C SER A 144 9.23 1.66 -38.63
N ARG A 145 8.21 2.54 -38.64
CA ARG A 145 8.05 3.56 -39.68
C ARG A 145 9.00 4.72 -39.47
N GLU A 146 9.50 5.31 -40.56
CA GLU A 146 10.28 6.55 -40.53
C GLU A 146 9.41 7.82 -40.36
N ASP A 147 8.12 7.74 -40.70
CA ASP A 147 7.19 8.87 -40.60
C ASP A 147 6.95 9.27 -39.13
N GLU A 148 7.49 10.44 -38.75
CA GLU A 148 7.38 11.03 -37.42
C GLU A 148 5.93 11.18 -36.94
N SER A 149 4.99 11.46 -37.84
CA SER A 149 3.58 11.63 -37.49
C SER A 149 2.94 10.34 -36.97
N ILE A 150 3.52 9.19 -37.33
CA ILE A 150 3.07 7.87 -36.93
C ILE A 150 3.81 7.41 -35.67
N TRP A 151 5.14 7.38 -35.70
CA TRP A 151 5.90 6.70 -34.65
C TRP A 151 6.02 7.51 -33.35
N ILE A 152 6.02 8.85 -33.40
CA ILE A 152 6.19 9.68 -32.17
C ILE A 152 5.06 9.42 -31.18
N GLY A 153 3.82 9.27 -31.69
CA GLY A 153 2.66 8.97 -30.85
C GLY A 153 2.81 7.64 -30.12
N ALA A 154 3.22 6.59 -30.85
CA ALA A 154 3.46 5.26 -30.32
C ALA A 154 4.63 5.23 -29.32
N GLY A 155 5.76 5.86 -29.67
CA GLY A 155 6.95 5.91 -28.81
C GLY A 155 6.69 6.66 -27.50
N LEU A 156 5.95 7.77 -27.52
CA LEU A 156 5.55 8.47 -26.31
C LEU A 156 4.63 7.64 -25.43
N ALA A 157 3.63 6.97 -26.03
CA ALA A 157 2.71 6.11 -25.29
C ALA A 157 3.44 4.93 -24.63
N LEU A 158 4.35 4.28 -25.36
CA LEU A 158 5.16 3.19 -24.83
C LEU A 158 6.11 3.63 -23.74
N ARG A 159 6.83 4.74 -23.93
CA ARG A 159 7.71 5.29 -22.89
C ARG A 159 6.91 5.63 -21.64
N ASP A 160 5.78 6.33 -21.77
CA ASP A 160 4.95 6.68 -20.62
C ASP A 160 4.43 5.44 -19.88
N ALA A 161 4.05 4.38 -20.62
CA ALA A 161 3.63 3.11 -20.05
C ALA A 161 4.77 2.40 -19.30
N ILE A 162 5.96 2.31 -19.91
CA ILE A 162 7.15 1.68 -19.32
C ILE A 162 7.64 2.46 -18.09
N ASP A 163 7.66 3.80 -18.14
CA ASP A 163 8.04 4.66 -17.01
C ASP A 163 7.09 4.47 -15.81
N CYS A 164 5.82 4.13 -16.07
CA CYS A 164 4.81 3.89 -15.04
C CYS A 164 4.64 2.41 -14.67
N ASP A 165 5.37 1.48 -15.30
CA ASP A 165 5.22 0.04 -15.05
C ASP A 165 5.97 -0.38 -13.78
N PHE A 166 5.27 -1.01 -12.84
CA PHE A 166 5.84 -1.34 -11.55
C PHE A 166 7.00 -2.33 -11.67
N ARG A 167 6.79 -3.41 -12.42
CA ARG A 167 7.76 -4.49 -12.59
C ARG A 167 9.01 -4.00 -13.29
N VAL A 168 8.86 -3.16 -14.32
CA VAL A 168 10.03 -2.57 -15.01
C VAL A 168 10.83 -1.71 -14.04
N ASN A 169 10.18 -0.88 -13.24
CA ASN A 169 10.85 -0.04 -12.26
C ASN A 169 11.55 -0.88 -11.16
N CYS A 170 10.91 -1.96 -10.67
CA CYS A 170 11.53 -2.92 -9.74
C CYS A 170 12.76 -3.61 -10.36
N ALA A 171 12.72 -3.98 -11.64
CA ALA A 171 13.87 -4.52 -12.35
C ALA A 171 14.99 -3.47 -12.51
N GLY A 172 14.64 -2.21 -12.78
CA GLY A 172 15.57 -1.09 -12.79
C GLY A 172 16.30 -0.90 -11.45
N VAL A 173 15.58 -0.99 -10.32
CA VAL A 173 16.19 -0.95 -8.97
C VAL A 173 17.18 -2.11 -8.79
N ARG A 174 16.81 -3.34 -9.17
CA ARG A 174 17.71 -4.51 -9.09
C ARG A 174 18.99 -4.30 -9.89
N GLN A 175 18.87 -3.85 -11.13
CA GLN A 175 20.02 -3.60 -12.00
C GLN A 175 20.91 -2.50 -11.44
N ALA A 176 20.34 -1.35 -11.07
CA ALA A 176 21.08 -0.21 -10.52
C ALA A 176 21.80 -0.56 -9.20
N SER A 177 21.14 -1.31 -8.32
CA SER A 177 21.73 -1.83 -7.08
C SER A 177 22.91 -2.76 -7.36
N ARG A 178 22.77 -3.70 -8.32
CA ARG A 178 23.85 -4.61 -8.72
C ARG A 178 25.05 -3.86 -9.31
N LEU A 179 24.78 -2.77 -10.02
CA LEU A 179 25.80 -1.89 -10.60
C LEU A 179 26.45 -0.95 -9.58
N ARG A 180 25.84 -0.77 -8.40
CA ARG A 180 26.18 0.27 -7.42
C ARG A 180 26.14 1.68 -8.04
N PHE A 181 25.15 1.92 -8.91
CA PHE A 181 24.96 3.20 -9.57
C PHE A 181 23.85 3.99 -8.89
N GLU A 182 24.25 4.91 -8.01
CA GLU A 182 23.35 5.60 -7.08
C GLU A 182 22.28 6.45 -7.79
N GLU A 183 22.62 7.12 -8.90
CA GLU A 183 21.68 8.00 -9.61
C GLU A 183 20.48 7.24 -10.17
N SER A 184 20.70 6.19 -10.97
CA SER A 184 19.58 5.36 -11.44
C SER A 184 18.90 4.59 -10.30
N TYR A 185 19.65 4.22 -9.25
CA TYR A 185 19.05 3.54 -8.10
C TYR A 185 18.00 4.45 -7.45
N GLN A 186 18.34 5.70 -7.16
CA GLN A 186 17.41 6.68 -6.60
C GLN A 186 16.26 7.02 -7.55
N GLU A 187 16.54 7.13 -8.86
CA GLU A 187 15.50 7.37 -9.85
C GLU A 187 14.44 6.24 -9.84
N TYR A 188 14.84 4.99 -10.06
CA TYR A 188 13.90 3.86 -10.08
C TYR A 188 13.28 3.61 -8.71
N LEU A 189 14.05 3.73 -7.62
CA LEU A 189 13.51 3.54 -6.28
C LEU A 189 12.41 4.55 -5.98
N SER A 190 12.56 5.81 -6.40
CA SER A 190 11.52 6.82 -6.23
C SER A 190 10.21 6.46 -6.94
N LYS A 191 10.29 5.86 -8.14
CA LYS A 191 9.13 5.41 -8.94
C LYS A 191 8.47 4.17 -8.33
N VAL A 192 9.25 3.28 -7.74
CA VAL A 192 8.76 2.09 -7.04
C VAL A 192 8.12 2.47 -5.71
N ILE A 193 8.75 3.33 -4.92
CA ILE A 193 8.23 3.76 -3.61
C ILE A 193 7.01 4.65 -3.78
N ARG A 194 6.96 5.54 -4.77
CA ARG A 194 5.80 6.43 -5.00
C ARG A 194 5.22 6.18 -6.41
N PRO A 195 4.62 5.00 -6.65
CA PRO A 195 4.12 4.65 -7.97
C PRO A 195 2.97 5.59 -8.34
N ARG A 196 2.93 6.01 -9.60
CA ARG A 196 1.82 6.85 -10.09
C ARG A 196 0.52 6.05 -10.11
N ALA A 197 -0.64 6.71 -9.98
CA ALA A 197 -1.96 6.08 -10.06
C ALA A 197 -2.11 5.12 -11.26
N ARG A 198 -1.58 5.49 -12.44
CA ARG A 198 -1.63 4.67 -13.67
C ARG A 198 -0.94 3.32 -13.56
N CYS A 199 0.05 3.19 -12.69
CA CYS A 199 0.72 1.91 -12.43
C CYS A 199 -0.30 0.83 -12.04
N PHE A 200 -1.29 1.22 -11.23
CA PHE A 200 -2.33 0.33 -10.71
C PHE A 200 -3.35 -0.09 -11.78
N GLU A 201 -3.59 0.75 -12.79
CA GLU A 201 -4.52 0.44 -13.87
C GLU A 201 -3.99 -0.68 -14.78
N HIS A 202 -2.66 -0.82 -14.85
CA HIS A 202 -1.96 -1.61 -15.86
C HIS A 202 -1.24 -2.84 -15.30
N ASP A 203 -0.71 -2.75 -14.08
CA ASP A 203 -0.01 -3.84 -13.43
C ASP A 203 -0.83 -4.35 -12.25
N ARG A 204 -1.43 -5.52 -12.45
CA ARG A 204 -2.33 -6.15 -11.48
C ARG A 204 -1.61 -7.27 -10.74
N PRO A 205 -1.86 -7.43 -9.44
CA PRO A 205 -1.43 -8.62 -8.74
C PRO A 205 -2.12 -9.87 -9.35
N PRO A 206 -1.52 -11.08 -9.25
CA PRO A 206 -2.12 -12.28 -9.82
C PRO A 206 -3.49 -12.64 -9.21
N VAL A 207 -3.68 -12.34 -7.93
CA VAL A 207 -4.98 -12.34 -7.24
C VAL A 207 -5.28 -10.92 -6.77
N TRP A 208 -6.45 -10.40 -7.09
CA TRP A 208 -6.84 -9.02 -6.81
C TRP A 208 -7.98 -8.89 -5.80
N ASN A 209 -8.88 -9.86 -5.77
CA ASN A 209 -9.97 -9.93 -4.81
C ASN A 209 -10.19 -11.41 -4.44
N PRO A 210 -9.47 -11.94 -3.44
CA PRO A 210 -9.52 -13.36 -3.09
C PRO A 210 -10.93 -13.88 -2.79
N ALA A 211 -11.81 -13.03 -2.26
CA ALA A 211 -13.18 -13.40 -1.95
C ALA A 211 -14.03 -13.63 -3.22
N GLU A 212 -13.81 -12.85 -4.27
CA GLU A 212 -14.50 -13.00 -5.56
C GLU A 212 -13.81 -14.02 -6.48
N GLU A 213 -12.50 -14.18 -6.33
CA GLU A 213 -11.65 -15.06 -7.15
C GLU A 213 -11.40 -16.43 -6.51
N ALA A 214 -12.09 -16.75 -5.41
CA ALA A 214 -11.93 -18.00 -4.65
C ALA A 214 -11.97 -19.25 -5.54
N GLU A 215 -12.87 -19.28 -6.53
CA GLU A 215 -12.97 -20.41 -7.46
C GLU A 215 -11.73 -20.56 -8.34
N GLN A 216 -11.22 -19.46 -8.89
CA GLN A 216 -10.02 -19.49 -9.71
C GLN A 216 -8.80 -19.95 -8.91
N ILE A 217 -8.70 -19.53 -7.65
CA ILE A 217 -7.65 -19.98 -6.73
C ILE A 217 -7.74 -21.50 -6.53
N ARG A 218 -8.96 -22.03 -6.31
CA ARG A 218 -9.17 -23.49 -6.14
C ARG A 218 -8.80 -24.29 -7.38
N VAL A 219 -9.17 -23.82 -8.57
CA VAL A 219 -8.80 -24.47 -9.84
C VAL A 219 -7.27 -24.57 -9.97
N ASN A 220 -6.55 -23.51 -9.60
CA ASN A 220 -5.08 -23.54 -9.60
C ASN A 220 -4.52 -24.54 -8.57
N PHE A 221 -5.15 -24.71 -7.41
CA PHE A 221 -4.71 -25.69 -6.42
C PHE A 221 -4.92 -27.13 -6.92
N GLU A 222 -6.00 -27.40 -7.65
CA GLU A 222 -6.20 -28.70 -8.28
C GLU A 222 -5.11 -29.02 -9.30
N GLU A 223 -4.65 -28.02 -10.06
CA GLU A 223 -3.52 -28.17 -10.97
C GLU A 223 -2.23 -28.44 -10.19
N TRP A 224 -1.87 -27.56 -9.24
CA TRP A 224 -0.58 -27.61 -8.54
C TRP A 224 -0.45 -28.79 -7.58
N SER A 225 -1.56 -29.26 -7.00
CA SER A 225 -1.57 -30.49 -6.20
C SER A 225 -1.26 -31.75 -7.02
N SER A 226 -1.25 -31.67 -8.35
CA SER A 226 -0.81 -32.75 -9.25
C SER A 226 0.70 -32.79 -9.48
N LEU A 227 1.46 -31.79 -9.03
CA LEU A 227 2.91 -31.73 -9.24
C LEU A 227 3.61 -32.76 -8.36
N ASP A 228 4.63 -33.44 -8.88
CA ASP A 228 5.36 -34.49 -8.15
C ASP A 228 6.17 -33.95 -6.94
N ASP A 229 6.52 -32.66 -6.96
CA ASP A 229 7.30 -32.00 -5.91
C ASP A 229 6.46 -30.97 -5.15
N LEU A 230 6.29 -31.18 -3.84
CA LEU A 230 5.55 -30.26 -2.97
C LEU A 230 6.19 -28.86 -2.92
N GLY A 231 7.53 -28.77 -3.02
CA GLY A 231 8.23 -27.49 -3.05
C GLY A 231 7.87 -26.64 -4.27
N MET A 232 7.70 -27.27 -5.44
CA MET A 232 7.20 -26.62 -6.64
C MET A 232 5.75 -26.14 -6.47
N ALA A 233 4.87 -26.97 -5.91
CA ALA A 233 3.48 -26.57 -5.64
C ALA A 233 3.39 -25.36 -4.70
N LEU A 234 4.17 -25.37 -3.62
CA LEU A 234 4.24 -24.26 -2.66
C LEU A 234 4.88 -23.00 -3.25
N SER A 235 5.85 -23.15 -4.16
CA SER A 235 6.43 -22.01 -4.87
C SER A 235 5.43 -21.36 -5.83
N ARG A 236 4.61 -22.16 -6.54
CA ARG A 236 3.50 -21.66 -7.36
C ARG A 236 2.46 -20.90 -6.53
N TYR A 237 2.10 -21.44 -5.37
CA TYR A 237 1.23 -20.75 -4.40
C TYR A 237 1.84 -19.41 -3.97
N LEU A 238 3.12 -19.42 -3.57
CA LEU A 238 3.80 -18.25 -3.05
C LEU A 238 3.83 -17.10 -4.08
N ASP A 239 4.11 -17.42 -5.34
CA ASP A 239 4.16 -16.43 -6.43
C ASP A 239 2.78 -15.93 -6.84
N PHE A 240 1.73 -16.76 -6.73
CA PHE A 240 0.38 -16.40 -7.14
C PHE A 240 -0.38 -15.61 -6.07
N CYS A 241 -0.40 -16.07 -4.82
CA CYS A 241 -1.17 -15.43 -3.75
C CYS A 241 -0.45 -15.40 -2.38
N GLY A 242 0.82 -15.80 -2.32
CA GLY A 242 1.58 -15.86 -1.08
C GLY A 242 1.87 -14.53 -0.39
N TYR A 243 1.61 -13.39 -1.04
CA TYR A 243 1.64 -12.08 -0.39
C TYR A 243 0.42 -11.81 0.50
N LEU A 244 -0.56 -12.73 0.56
CA LEU A 244 -1.77 -12.59 1.36
C LEU A 244 -1.82 -13.64 2.48
N PRO A 245 -2.31 -13.28 3.68
CA PRO A 245 -2.54 -14.23 4.77
C PRO A 245 -3.89 -14.95 4.59
N LEU A 246 -4.03 -15.75 3.53
CA LEU A 246 -5.27 -16.47 3.20
C LEU A 246 -5.57 -17.61 4.20
N ALA A 247 -6.85 -17.94 4.37
CA ALA A 247 -7.31 -18.97 5.29
C ALA A 247 -8.25 -19.99 4.66
N GLY A 248 -8.47 -21.09 5.39
CA GLY A 248 -9.45 -22.11 5.02
C GLY A 248 -9.14 -22.69 3.65
N GLU A 249 -10.14 -22.74 2.77
CA GLU A 249 -10.01 -23.30 1.42
C GLU A 249 -8.98 -22.58 0.52
N LEU A 250 -8.57 -21.37 0.89
CA LEU A 250 -7.60 -20.56 0.14
C LEU A 250 -6.18 -20.59 0.74
N SER A 251 -5.98 -21.29 1.87
CA SER A 251 -4.69 -21.35 2.56
C SER A 251 -3.69 -22.29 1.87
N ALA A 252 -2.39 -22.10 2.17
CA ALA A 252 -1.36 -23.06 1.79
C ALA A 252 -1.59 -24.45 2.42
N GLY A 253 -2.20 -24.52 3.61
CA GLY A 253 -2.57 -25.78 4.27
C GLY A 253 -3.51 -26.61 3.40
N THR A 254 -4.54 -25.99 2.82
CA THR A 254 -5.46 -26.67 1.90
C THR A 254 -4.76 -27.22 0.66
N LEU A 255 -3.82 -26.48 0.07
CA LEU A 255 -3.02 -26.97 -1.05
C LEU A 255 -2.17 -28.20 -0.65
N ILE A 256 -1.51 -28.16 0.50
CA ILE A 256 -0.69 -29.28 1.01
C ILE A 256 -1.57 -30.51 1.25
N ALA A 257 -2.74 -30.33 1.87
CA ALA A 257 -3.67 -31.43 2.11
C ALA A 257 -4.17 -32.06 0.80
N ALA A 258 -4.49 -31.25 -0.21
CA ALA A 258 -4.85 -31.74 -1.55
C ALA A 258 -3.71 -32.51 -2.22
N TRP A 259 -2.47 -32.04 -2.05
CA TRP A 259 -1.27 -32.70 -2.55
C TRP A 259 -1.02 -34.05 -1.85
N GLU A 260 -1.13 -34.11 -0.52
CA GLU A 260 -0.94 -35.32 0.30
C GLU A 260 -1.93 -36.43 -0.08
N ILE A 261 -3.19 -36.08 -0.36
CA ILE A 261 -4.22 -37.04 -0.81
C ILE A 261 -3.78 -37.76 -2.10
N ARG A 262 -3.06 -37.05 -2.99
CA ARG A 262 -2.57 -37.60 -4.27
C ARG A 262 -1.22 -38.29 -4.14
N HIS A 263 -0.39 -37.84 -3.19
CA HIS A 263 0.97 -38.30 -2.97
C HIS A 263 1.11 -38.85 -1.55
N SER A 264 0.51 -40.01 -1.29
CA SER A 264 0.51 -40.63 0.05
C SER A 264 1.90 -41.10 0.47
N GLY A 265 2.23 -41.00 1.76
CA GLY A 265 3.44 -41.58 2.35
C GLY A 265 4.68 -40.68 2.36
N HIS A 266 4.52 -39.40 2.00
CA HIS A 266 5.59 -38.41 2.08
C HIS A 266 5.67 -37.76 3.48
N ASP A 267 6.88 -37.40 3.91
CA ASP A 267 7.11 -36.60 5.13
C ASP A 267 6.81 -35.12 4.83
N ILE A 268 5.56 -34.71 5.07
CA ILE A 268 5.08 -33.34 4.82
C ILE A 268 5.89 -32.31 5.62
N TRP A 269 6.20 -32.61 6.89
CA TRP A 269 7.00 -31.74 7.75
C TRP A 269 8.35 -31.42 7.11
N HIS A 270 9.10 -32.46 6.71
CA HIS A 270 10.42 -32.28 6.13
C HIS A 270 10.35 -31.57 4.78
N ALA A 271 9.37 -31.90 3.93
CA ALA A 271 9.21 -31.29 2.62
C ALA A 271 8.89 -29.79 2.73
N VAL A 272 7.99 -29.38 3.64
CA VAL A 272 7.63 -27.98 3.88
C VAL A 272 8.84 -27.18 4.39
N TRP A 273 9.58 -27.67 5.38
CA TRP A 273 10.73 -26.94 5.90
C TRP A 273 11.87 -26.87 4.89
N LYS A 274 12.15 -27.96 4.15
CA LYS A 274 13.13 -27.95 3.06
C LYS A 274 12.76 -26.88 2.02
N TRP A 275 11.48 -26.76 1.68
CA TRP A 275 11.01 -25.69 0.79
C TRP A 275 11.32 -24.31 1.37
N THR A 276 11.00 -24.03 2.64
CA THR A 276 11.31 -22.73 3.25
C THR A 276 12.81 -22.42 3.31
N GLU A 277 13.67 -23.43 3.48
CA GLU A 277 15.12 -23.25 3.50
C GLU A 277 15.68 -22.96 2.11
N SER A 278 15.05 -23.53 1.07
CA SER A 278 15.37 -23.26 -0.33
C SER A 278 14.80 -21.92 -0.84
N CYS A 279 13.68 -21.48 -0.26
CA CYS A 279 12.98 -20.27 -0.64
C CYS A 279 13.54 -19.09 0.17
N GLN A 280 14.22 -18.15 -0.49
CA GLN A 280 14.74 -16.94 0.17
C GLN A 280 13.61 -15.92 0.47
N SER A 281 12.51 -16.36 1.10
CA SER A 281 11.36 -15.51 1.44
C SER A 281 10.86 -15.79 2.85
N VAL A 282 10.75 -14.73 3.65
CA VAL A 282 10.13 -14.81 4.99
C VAL A 282 8.64 -15.15 4.91
N LEU A 283 7.96 -14.84 3.80
CA LEU A 283 6.57 -15.27 3.59
C LEU A 283 6.44 -16.78 3.44
N ALA A 284 7.46 -17.46 2.92
CA ALA A 284 7.49 -18.93 2.91
C ALA A 284 7.46 -19.49 4.34
N GLN A 285 8.20 -18.85 5.27
CA GLN A 285 8.18 -19.22 6.69
C GLN A 285 6.80 -19.00 7.32
N TYR A 286 6.14 -17.88 7.01
CA TYR A 286 4.76 -17.64 7.46
C TYR A 286 3.81 -18.71 6.95
N HIS A 287 3.82 -19.02 5.64
CA HIS A 287 2.89 -20.00 5.05
C HIS A 287 3.14 -21.41 5.55
N ALA A 288 4.41 -21.79 5.76
CA ALA A 288 4.77 -23.06 6.39
C ALA A 288 4.23 -23.15 7.82
N ALA A 289 4.49 -22.13 8.65
CA ALA A 289 4.03 -22.10 10.03
C ALA A 289 2.50 -22.11 10.11
N HIS A 290 1.83 -21.32 9.28
CA HIS A 290 0.36 -21.27 9.20
C HIS A 290 -0.24 -22.62 8.80
N ALA A 291 0.28 -23.26 7.75
CA ALA A 291 -0.20 -24.57 7.29
C ALA A 291 -0.02 -25.66 8.35
N LEU A 292 1.13 -25.67 9.05
CA LEU A 292 1.41 -26.64 10.11
C LEU A 292 0.52 -26.42 11.35
N LEU A 293 0.16 -25.18 11.66
CA LEU A 293 -0.83 -24.87 12.69
C LEU A 293 -2.25 -25.30 12.28
N GLU A 294 -2.63 -25.12 11.01
CA GLU A 294 -3.93 -25.56 10.49
C GLU A 294 -4.09 -27.09 10.52
N HIS A 295 -2.98 -27.82 10.35
CA HIS A 295 -2.92 -29.29 10.29
C HIS A 295 -1.89 -29.87 11.27
N PRO A 296 -2.15 -29.85 12.59
CA PRO A 296 -1.17 -30.26 13.61
C PRO A 296 -0.68 -31.69 13.51
N HIS A 297 -1.39 -32.58 12.81
CA HIS A 297 -1.00 -33.97 12.60
C HIS A 297 0.23 -34.13 11.68
N TRP A 298 0.58 -33.11 10.89
CA TRP A 298 1.85 -33.08 10.16
C TRP A 298 3.05 -32.76 11.05
N ILE A 299 2.82 -32.25 12.27
CA ILE A 299 3.91 -31.86 13.18
C ILE A 299 4.48 -33.12 13.84
N ARG A 300 5.80 -33.29 13.72
CA ARG A 300 6.52 -34.33 14.46
C ARG A 300 6.67 -33.92 15.93
N ARG A 301 6.46 -34.85 16.87
CA ARG A 301 6.44 -34.54 18.31
C ARG A 301 7.72 -33.85 18.80
N ASP A 302 8.86 -34.31 18.30
CA ASP A 302 10.22 -33.80 18.59
C ASP A 302 10.50 -32.42 17.98
N GLU A 303 9.63 -31.91 17.12
CA GLU A 303 9.84 -30.68 16.37
C GLU A 303 8.84 -29.56 16.72
N SER A 304 7.95 -29.81 17.68
CA SER A 304 6.93 -28.87 18.13
C SER A 304 7.54 -27.54 18.60
N GLU A 305 8.71 -27.59 19.25
CA GLU A 305 9.43 -26.42 19.73
C GLU A 305 9.97 -25.56 18.58
N ARG A 306 10.45 -26.18 17.49
CA ARG A 306 10.90 -25.46 16.28
C ARG A 306 9.76 -24.63 15.68
N LEU A 307 8.56 -25.22 15.57
CA LEU A 307 7.38 -24.49 15.10
C LEU A 307 6.98 -23.36 16.05
N ILE A 308 6.93 -23.62 17.37
CA ILE A 308 6.60 -22.61 18.38
C ILE A 308 7.54 -21.41 18.27
N ASN A 309 8.85 -21.65 18.18
CA ASN A 309 9.84 -20.58 18.08
C ASN A 309 9.66 -19.80 16.78
N SER A 310 9.47 -20.48 15.64
CA SER A 310 9.19 -19.80 14.37
C SER A 310 7.91 -18.94 14.43
N VAL A 311 6.85 -19.41 15.09
CA VAL A 311 5.61 -18.64 15.26
C VAL A 311 5.83 -17.43 16.17
N ARG A 312 6.57 -17.60 17.27
CA ARG A 312 6.94 -16.52 18.19
C ARG A 312 7.73 -15.42 17.50
N ASP A 313 8.71 -15.80 16.69
CA ASP A 313 9.57 -14.86 15.96
C ASP A 313 8.75 -14.02 14.99
N ILE A 314 7.84 -14.64 14.25
CA ILE A 314 6.96 -13.94 13.30
C ILE A 314 5.99 -13.01 14.06
N ILE A 315 5.29 -13.50 15.08
CA ILE A 315 4.33 -12.69 15.83
C ILE A 315 5.01 -11.50 16.54
N SER A 316 6.19 -11.71 17.12
CA SER A 316 6.92 -10.68 17.86
C SER A 316 7.64 -9.68 16.96
N SER A 317 7.76 -9.96 15.65
CA SER A 317 8.29 -9.00 14.67
C SER A 317 7.47 -7.71 14.55
N SER A 318 6.25 -7.69 15.12
CA SER A 318 5.31 -6.57 15.15
C SER A 318 5.61 -5.50 16.20
N GLU A 319 6.46 -5.78 17.19
CA GLU A 319 6.51 -5.01 18.45
C GLU A 319 7.29 -3.70 18.42
N ALA A 320 8.14 -3.49 17.43
CA ALA A 320 9.05 -2.38 17.52
C ALA A 320 8.51 -1.19 16.72
N ASP A 321 8.01 -0.19 17.46
CA ASP A 321 7.93 1.22 17.04
C ASP A 321 9.32 1.81 16.70
N SER A 322 10.36 0.99 16.79
CA SER A 322 11.75 1.26 16.44
C SER A 322 12.28 0.17 15.51
N ILE A 323 13.35 0.47 14.79
CA ILE A 323 13.94 -0.50 13.86
C ILE A 323 14.56 -1.65 14.65
N CYS A 324 13.89 -2.81 14.63
CA CYS A 324 14.37 -4.01 15.27
C CYS A 324 15.51 -4.59 14.43
N THR A 325 16.66 -4.79 15.07
CA THR A 325 17.82 -5.39 14.43
C THR A 325 17.63 -6.88 14.14
N GLU A 326 16.69 -7.54 14.82
CA GLU A 326 16.54 -8.99 14.80
C GLU A 326 15.62 -9.48 13.67
N ALA A 327 14.63 -8.68 13.23
CA ALA A 327 13.67 -9.05 12.17
C ALA A 327 13.41 -7.94 11.13
N PRO A 328 14.44 -7.32 10.54
CA PRO A 328 14.28 -6.11 9.73
C PRO A 328 13.45 -6.32 8.45
N LEU A 329 13.39 -7.55 7.93
CA LEU A 329 12.63 -7.89 6.72
C LEU A 329 11.10 -7.92 6.94
N TRP A 330 10.64 -8.26 8.14
CA TRP A 330 9.21 -8.22 8.48
C TRP A 330 8.74 -6.78 8.68
N GLN A 331 9.56 -5.98 9.38
CA GLN A 331 9.30 -4.56 9.56
C GLN A 331 9.25 -3.79 8.25
N LEU A 332 10.21 -4.06 7.35
CA LEU A 332 10.22 -3.45 6.03
C LEU A 332 8.89 -3.70 5.30
N ARG A 333 8.38 -4.94 5.36
CA ARG A 333 7.08 -5.29 4.75
C ARG A 333 5.91 -4.59 5.41
N ALA A 334 5.88 -4.52 6.74
CA ALA A 334 4.84 -3.83 7.49
C ALA A 334 4.77 -2.33 7.10
N HIS A 335 5.92 -1.64 7.07
CA HIS A 335 5.97 -0.23 6.70
C HIS A 335 5.67 0.01 5.22
N LEU A 336 6.18 -0.84 4.31
CA LEU A 336 5.83 -0.77 2.89
C LEU A 336 4.33 -1.01 2.68
N LEU A 337 3.74 -1.98 3.38
CA LEU A 337 2.32 -2.28 3.31
C LEU A 337 1.47 -1.09 3.72
N GLN A 338 1.73 -0.52 4.89
CA GLN A 338 1.03 0.67 5.38
C GLN A 338 1.20 1.83 4.40
N HIS A 339 2.42 2.06 3.91
CA HIS A 339 2.71 3.09 2.92
C HIS A 339 1.90 2.90 1.63
N TYR A 340 1.94 1.71 1.03
CA TYR A 340 1.20 1.46 -0.21
C TYR A 340 -0.30 1.52 -0.01
N GLN A 341 -0.82 1.06 1.13
CA GLN A 341 -2.25 1.17 1.45
C GLN A 341 -2.71 2.63 1.39
N VAL A 342 -2.04 3.52 2.13
CA VAL A 342 -2.43 4.93 2.21
C VAL A 342 -2.11 5.68 0.91
N HIS A 343 -0.98 5.37 0.27
CA HIS A 343 -0.58 5.99 -1.00
C HIS A 343 -1.54 5.64 -2.13
N LEU A 344 -1.92 4.38 -2.29
CA LEU A 344 -2.85 3.94 -3.34
C LEU A 344 -4.25 4.50 -3.10
N GLU A 345 -4.79 4.47 -1.88
CA GLU A 345 -6.09 5.09 -1.59
C GLU A 345 -6.14 6.60 -1.89
N ALA A 346 -5.00 7.29 -1.72
CA ALA A 346 -4.84 8.69 -2.07
C ALA A 346 -4.64 8.90 -3.59
N ALA A 347 -4.13 7.91 -4.31
CA ALA A 347 -3.84 8.03 -5.73
C ALA A 347 -5.07 7.70 -6.60
N VAL A 348 -5.83 6.68 -6.23
CA VAL A 348 -6.94 6.10 -7.01
C VAL A 348 -8.25 6.11 -6.23
N PRO A 349 -8.89 7.30 -6.06
CA PRO A 349 -10.13 7.41 -5.29
C PRO A 349 -11.28 6.60 -5.91
N GLY A 350 -12.06 5.94 -5.06
CA GLY A 350 -13.31 5.26 -5.46
C GLY A 350 -13.14 3.83 -5.99
N LEU A 351 -11.91 3.29 -5.99
CA LEU A 351 -11.72 1.87 -6.26
C LEU A 351 -12.23 0.99 -5.11
N ASN A 352 -12.44 -0.29 -5.40
CA ASN A 352 -12.74 -1.27 -4.37
C ASN A 352 -11.56 -1.35 -3.39
N SER A 353 -11.83 -1.22 -2.10
CA SER A 353 -10.82 -1.25 -1.05
C SER A 353 -10.07 -2.57 -0.94
N GLU A 354 -10.73 -3.69 -1.19
CA GLU A 354 -10.12 -5.02 -1.19
C GLU A 354 -9.03 -5.07 -2.26
N VAL A 355 -9.39 -4.62 -3.47
CA VAL A 355 -8.52 -4.53 -4.65
C VAL A 355 -7.30 -3.65 -4.37
N VAL A 356 -7.50 -2.50 -3.72
CA VAL A 356 -6.40 -1.62 -3.29
C VAL A 356 -5.53 -2.31 -2.23
N ALA A 357 -6.13 -2.95 -1.23
CA ALA A 357 -5.43 -3.57 -0.13
C ALA A 357 -4.61 -4.79 -0.55
N THR A 358 -5.16 -5.62 -1.41
CA THR A 358 -4.46 -6.77 -2.03
C THR A 358 -3.26 -6.30 -2.86
N SER A 359 -3.41 -5.21 -3.60
CA SER A 359 -2.31 -4.63 -4.36
C SER A 359 -1.23 -4.04 -3.47
N ALA A 360 -1.60 -3.41 -2.34
CA ALA A 360 -0.64 -2.91 -1.36
C ALA A 360 0.21 -4.05 -0.79
N CYS A 361 -0.39 -5.21 -0.47
CA CYS A 361 0.34 -6.42 -0.05
C CYS A 361 1.31 -6.90 -1.12
N TRP A 362 0.85 -6.98 -2.37
CA TRP A 362 1.67 -7.43 -3.49
C TRP A 362 2.85 -6.47 -3.75
N MET A 363 2.60 -5.16 -3.79
CA MET A 363 3.64 -4.15 -3.99
C MET A 363 4.65 -4.13 -2.84
N ALA A 364 4.17 -4.29 -1.60
CA ALA A 364 5.05 -4.39 -0.43
C ALA A 364 6.00 -5.59 -0.54
N GLU A 365 5.50 -6.76 -0.95
CA GLU A 365 6.33 -7.95 -1.13
C GLU A 365 7.33 -7.79 -2.28
N MET A 366 6.86 -7.32 -3.44
CA MET A 366 7.71 -7.08 -4.62
C MET A 366 8.89 -6.17 -4.28
N VAL A 367 8.66 -5.14 -3.48
CA VAL A 367 9.69 -4.16 -3.12
C VAL A 367 10.55 -4.66 -1.98
N ALA A 368 9.99 -5.35 -0.99
CA ALA A 368 10.77 -5.98 0.07
C ALA A 368 11.81 -6.96 -0.50
N ARG A 369 11.47 -7.73 -1.55
CA ARG A 369 12.41 -8.63 -2.26
C ARG A 369 13.64 -7.91 -2.82
N LEU A 370 13.53 -6.64 -3.18
CA LEU A 370 14.67 -5.85 -3.69
C LEU A 370 15.78 -5.65 -2.65
N PHE A 371 15.44 -5.76 -1.35
CA PHE A 371 16.37 -5.54 -0.24
C PHE A 371 16.94 -6.85 0.35
N HIS A 372 16.43 -8.03 -0.04
CA HIS A 372 16.83 -9.32 0.56
C HIS A 372 18.33 -9.59 0.45
N ALA A 373 18.96 -9.17 -0.64
CA ALA A 373 20.38 -9.42 -0.87
C ALA A 373 21.33 -8.51 -0.06
N ALA A 374 20.82 -7.53 0.69
CA ALA A 374 21.63 -6.54 1.40
C ALA A 374 21.00 -6.10 2.74
N PRO A 375 21.29 -6.79 3.87
CA PRO A 375 20.73 -6.49 5.19
C PRO A 375 20.91 -5.02 5.62
N ASP A 376 22.07 -4.42 5.34
CA ASP A 376 22.33 -3.00 5.63
C ASP A 376 21.38 -2.05 4.89
N HIS A 377 20.94 -2.44 3.68
CA HIS A 377 19.97 -1.67 2.91
C HIS A 377 18.55 -1.84 3.47
N VAL A 378 18.22 -2.98 4.09
CA VAL A 378 16.92 -3.17 4.76
C VAL A 378 16.77 -2.15 5.89
N LYS A 379 17.79 -2.01 6.74
CA LYS A 379 17.78 -1.05 7.86
C LYS A 379 17.60 0.39 7.36
N LYS A 380 18.43 0.81 6.40
CA LYS A 380 18.32 2.16 5.77
C LYS A 380 16.98 2.36 5.08
N GLY A 381 16.44 1.31 4.45
CA GLY A 381 15.12 1.31 3.84
C GLY A 381 14.01 1.54 4.87
N CYS A 382 14.04 0.84 5.99
CA CYS A 382 13.11 1.07 7.11
C CYS A 382 13.22 2.51 7.65
N GLU A 383 14.44 3.00 7.89
CA GLU A 383 14.68 4.39 8.34
C GLU A 383 14.08 5.41 7.36
N PHE A 384 14.38 5.28 6.08
CA PHE A 384 13.85 6.15 5.03
C PHE A 384 12.31 6.08 4.94
N LEU A 385 11.73 4.88 5.01
CA LEU A 385 10.28 4.70 4.98
C LEU A 385 9.60 5.37 6.16
N LEU A 386 10.10 5.12 7.38
CA LEU A 386 9.52 5.64 8.62
C LEU A 386 9.65 7.17 8.74
N THR A 387 10.78 7.73 8.34
CA THR A 387 11.08 9.14 8.59
C THR A 387 10.63 10.06 7.45
N GLU A 388 10.61 9.60 6.21
CA GLU A 388 10.33 10.45 5.05
C GLU A 388 9.07 10.03 4.28
N VAL A 389 8.93 8.75 3.97
CA VAL A 389 7.92 8.28 3.01
C VAL A 389 6.55 8.14 3.66
N LEU A 390 6.45 7.32 4.71
CA LEU A 390 5.20 6.97 5.37
C LEU A 390 4.50 8.22 5.96
N PRO A 391 5.18 9.17 6.63
CA PRO A 391 4.53 10.39 7.13
C PRO A 391 3.92 11.24 5.99
N LEU A 392 4.60 11.32 4.84
CA LEU A 392 4.10 12.04 3.69
C LEU A 392 2.88 11.35 3.08
N SER A 393 2.92 10.02 2.94
CA SER A 393 1.82 9.23 2.39
C SER A 393 0.59 9.27 3.30
N TRP A 394 0.76 9.21 4.62
CA TRP A 394 -0.32 9.42 5.59
C TRP A 394 -0.95 10.80 5.43
N ARG A 395 -0.15 11.86 5.33
CA ARG A 395 -0.68 13.22 5.11
C ARG A 395 -1.49 13.32 3.83
N ARG A 396 -0.99 12.75 2.73
CA ARG A 396 -1.72 12.70 1.45
C ARG A 396 -3.05 11.96 1.59
N TRP A 397 -3.01 10.79 2.22
CA TRP A 397 -4.19 9.99 2.46
C TRP A 397 -5.21 10.67 3.36
N LEU A 398 -4.78 11.36 4.41
CA LEU A 398 -5.64 12.17 5.26
C LEU A 398 -6.30 13.31 4.48
N MET A 399 -5.60 13.94 3.54
CA MET A 399 -6.18 14.98 2.68
C MET A 399 -7.11 14.41 1.60
N ALA A 400 -6.80 13.21 1.11
CA ALA A 400 -7.58 12.52 0.10
C ALA A 400 -8.88 11.96 0.67
N ARG A 401 -8.81 11.22 1.79
CA ARG A 401 -9.89 10.53 2.50
C ARG A 401 -11.01 10.11 1.55
N SER A 402 -10.62 9.29 0.57
CA SER A 402 -11.49 8.81 -0.49
C SER A 402 -12.60 7.94 0.10
N ARG A 403 -13.81 8.03 -0.45
CA ARG A 403 -14.86 7.05 -0.12
C ARG A 403 -14.45 5.69 -0.69
N MET A 404 -14.23 4.73 0.19
CA MET A 404 -13.84 3.37 -0.17
C MET A 404 -14.91 2.39 0.28
N THR A 405 -15.08 1.28 -0.43
CA THR A 405 -15.88 0.18 0.10
C THR A 405 -15.25 -0.34 1.39
N PRO A 406 -16.00 -0.96 2.29
CA PRO A 406 -15.39 -1.64 3.43
C PRO A 406 -14.62 -2.89 2.99
N SER A 407 -13.49 -3.17 3.64
CA SER A 407 -12.69 -4.39 3.42
C SER A 407 -11.96 -4.75 4.72
N PRO A 408 -12.03 -6.01 5.18
CA PRO A 408 -11.21 -6.52 6.28
C PRO A 408 -9.72 -6.30 6.06
N LEU A 409 -9.23 -6.63 4.86
CA LEU A 409 -7.82 -6.49 4.50
C LEU A 409 -7.38 -5.03 4.51
N ARG A 410 -8.23 -4.10 4.02
CA ARG A 410 -7.96 -2.66 4.12
C ARG A 410 -7.74 -2.23 5.57
N VAL A 411 -8.64 -2.61 6.46
CA VAL A 411 -8.55 -2.20 7.87
C VAL A 411 -7.30 -2.80 8.52
N ALA A 412 -7.02 -4.08 8.25
CA ALA A 412 -5.80 -4.73 8.71
C ALA A 412 -4.54 -4.00 8.20
N ASN A 413 -4.46 -3.69 6.91
CA ASN A 413 -3.32 -2.98 6.33
C ASN A 413 -3.11 -1.57 6.89
N LEU A 414 -4.19 -0.85 7.20
CA LEU A 414 -4.13 0.51 7.73
C LEU A 414 -3.71 0.56 9.18
N TYR A 415 -4.17 -0.40 9.98
CA TYR A 415 -4.19 -0.23 11.43
C TYR A 415 -3.57 -1.38 12.21
N ALA A 416 -3.47 -2.59 11.64
CA ALA A 416 -2.70 -3.63 12.28
C ALA A 416 -1.21 -3.31 12.16
N PRO A 417 -0.42 -3.44 13.25
CA PRO A 417 1.03 -3.30 13.18
C PRO A 417 1.64 -4.29 12.18
N PHE A 418 1.10 -5.51 12.12
CA PHE A 418 1.65 -6.58 11.29
C PHE A 418 0.61 -7.67 10.97
N ILE A 419 0.04 -7.61 9.75
CA ILE A 419 -1.09 -8.47 9.35
C ILE A 419 -0.78 -9.98 9.39
N TRP A 420 0.46 -10.38 9.06
CA TRP A 420 0.85 -11.79 9.04
C TRP A 420 1.04 -12.33 10.46
N GLY A 421 1.51 -11.50 11.39
CA GLY A 421 1.58 -11.86 12.81
C GLY A 421 0.19 -12.06 13.40
N ASP A 422 -0.74 -11.13 13.13
CA ASP A 422 -2.13 -11.23 13.57
C ASP A 422 -2.83 -12.47 12.99
N ALA A 423 -2.62 -12.75 11.70
CA ALA A 423 -3.12 -13.95 11.05
C ALA A 423 -2.59 -15.25 11.66
N LEU A 424 -1.30 -15.28 11.97
CA LEU A 424 -0.67 -16.44 12.61
C LEU A 424 -1.13 -16.61 14.05
N LEU A 425 -1.28 -15.50 14.79
CA LEU A 425 -1.82 -15.47 16.15
C LEU A 425 -3.26 -16.01 16.19
N ALA A 426 -4.12 -15.57 15.27
CA ALA A 426 -5.50 -16.06 15.15
C ALA A 426 -5.54 -17.60 15.01
N THR A 427 -4.71 -18.13 14.11
CA THR A 427 -4.65 -19.57 13.82
C THR A 427 -4.03 -20.35 14.97
N ALA A 428 -2.93 -19.85 15.54
CA ALA A 428 -2.26 -20.44 16.69
C ALA A 428 -3.18 -20.56 17.91
N VAL A 429 -3.92 -19.50 18.22
CA VAL A 429 -4.89 -19.50 19.31
C VAL A 429 -5.98 -20.54 19.04
N ARG A 430 -6.60 -20.50 17.87
CA ARG A 430 -7.71 -21.40 17.51
C ARG A 430 -7.32 -22.88 17.54
N ARG A 431 -6.07 -23.19 17.21
CA ARG A 431 -5.53 -24.55 17.12
C ARG A 431 -4.70 -24.97 18.33
N PHE A 432 -4.65 -24.14 19.37
CA PHE A 432 -3.83 -24.40 20.55
C PHE A 432 -4.20 -25.71 21.26
N ALA A 433 -5.49 -26.03 21.33
CA ALA A 433 -5.99 -27.28 21.92
C ALA A 433 -5.50 -28.52 21.15
N ASP A 434 -5.41 -28.43 19.82
CA ASP A 434 -5.00 -29.50 18.90
C ASP A 434 -3.46 -29.69 18.86
N PHE A 435 -2.70 -28.80 19.50
CA PHE A 435 -1.24 -28.80 19.46
C PHE A 435 -0.65 -29.97 20.28
N PRO A 436 0.40 -30.66 19.80
CA PRO A 436 1.08 -31.71 20.55
C PRO A 436 1.56 -31.26 21.93
N GLU A 437 1.49 -32.14 22.92
CA GLU A 437 2.10 -31.87 24.24
C GLU A 437 3.62 -31.76 24.10
N CYS A 438 4.17 -30.67 24.61
CA CYS A 438 5.61 -30.39 24.68
C CYS A 438 5.92 -29.50 25.90
N GLU A 439 7.18 -29.46 26.33
CA GLU A 439 7.61 -28.68 27.50
C GLU A 439 7.32 -27.18 27.35
N ALA A 440 7.41 -26.65 26.13
CA ALA A 440 7.17 -25.24 25.84
C ALA A 440 5.68 -24.86 25.76
N ARG A 441 4.73 -25.79 25.92
CA ARG A 441 3.30 -25.54 25.65
C ARG A 441 2.68 -24.48 26.56
N ASP A 442 2.97 -24.51 27.85
CA ASP A 442 2.40 -23.55 28.81
C ASP A 442 3.00 -22.15 28.68
N ASP A 443 4.30 -22.09 28.42
CA ASP A 443 5.00 -20.84 28.08
C ASP A 443 4.45 -20.26 26.76
N TYR A 444 4.22 -21.10 25.76
CA TYR A 444 3.61 -20.70 24.49
C TYR A 444 2.18 -20.19 24.68
N ARG A 445 1.37 -20.86 25.52
CA ARG A 445 0.04 -20.38 25.90
C ARG A 445 0.08 -18.99 26.51
N THR A 446 1.00 -18.78 27.46
CA THR A 446 1.18 -17.50 28.14
C THR A 446 1.54 -16.40 27.14
N PHE A 447 2.46 -16.71 26.23
CA PHE A 447 2.80 -15.83 25.11
C PHE A 447 1.58 -15.49 24.24
N LEU A 448 0.78 -16.47 23.81
CA LEU A 448 -0.42 -16.23 22.99
C LEU A 448 -1.46 -15.37 23.72
N VAL A 449 -1.69 -15.61 25.02
CA VAL A 449 -2.61 -14.80 25.85
C VAL A 449 -2.13 -13.34 25.90
N THR A 450 -0.85 -13.11 26.19
CA THR A 450 -0.26 -11.76 26.22
C THR A 450 -0.30 -11.06 24.87
N ARG A 451 -0.16 -11.81 23.77
CA ARG A 451 -0.28 -11.25 22.42
C ARG A 451 -1.71 -10.90 22.06
N LEU A 452 -2.67 -11.73 22.45
CA LEU A 452 -4.08 -11.50 22.13
C LEU A 452 -4.63 -10.23 22.80
N THR A 453 -4.13 -9.85 23.98
CA THR A 453 -4.53 -8.60 24.65
C THR A 453 -4.04 -7.34 23.93
N SER A 454 -2.99 -7.44 23.12
CA SER A 454 -2.43 -6.32 22.35
C SER A 454 -2.87 -6.32 20.87
N ALA A 455 -3.32 -7.47 20.35
CA ALA A 455 -3.68 -7.64 18.95
C ALA A 455 -5.15 -7.29 18.65
N VAL A 456 -5.45 -5.99 18.54
CA VAL A 456 -6.83 -5.47 18.40
C VAL A 456 -7.60 -6.06 17.21
N TYR A 457 -6.89 -6.39 16.13
CA TYR A 457 -7.47 -6.74 14.83
C TYR A 457 -7.69 -8.25 14.64
N VAL A 458 -7.11 -9.09 15.51
CA VAL A 458 -7.23 -10.54 15.40
C VAL A 458 -8.68 -10.96 15.56
N GLY A 459 -9.21 -11.56 14.49
CA GLY A 459 -10.55 -12.10 14.30
C GLY A 459 -11.70 -11.07 14.25
N SER A 460 -11.46 -9.80 14.63
CA SER A 460 -12.48 -8.73 14.75
C SER A 460 -13.02 -8.22 13.41
N LEU A 461 -12.51 -8.75 12.30
CA LEU A 461 -12.62 -8.19 10.96
C LEU A 461 -13.57 -8.97 10.04
N ARG A 462 -14.59 -9.64 10.60
CA ARG A 462 -15.51 -10.45 9.80
C ARG A 462 -16.50 -9.59 9.01
N VAL A 463 -16.69 -9.93 7.74
CA VAL A 463 -17.77 -9.38 6.91
C VAL A 463 -19.07 -10.13 7.21
N VAL A 464 -20.05 -9.44 7.79
CA VAL A 464 -21.38 -10.02 8.00
C VAL A 464 -22.02 -10.36 6.65
N GLY A 465 -22.56 -11.58 6.55
CA GLY A 465 -23.15 -12.11 5.31
C GLY A 465 -22.19 -12.93 4.43
N ARG A 466 -20.88 -12.98 4.74
CA ARG A 466 -19.97 -13.97 4.13
C ARG A 466 -19.98 -15.26 4.95
N SER A 467 -20.12 -16.40 4.26
CA SER A 467 -20.16 -17.73 4.90
C SER A 467 -18.78 -18.23 5.33
N SER A 468 -17.70 -17.74 4.72
CA SER A 468 -16.32 -18.13 5.00
C SER A 468 -15.38 -16.93 5.13
N ALA A 469 -14.38 -17.09 5.99
CA ALA A 469 -13.29 -16.14 6.15
C ALA A 469 -12.31 -16.28 4.98
N ALA A 470 -11.98 -15.17 4.32
CA ALA A 470 -10.98 -15.17 3.25
C ALA A 470 -9.55 -15.12 3.81
N TYR A 471 -9.37 -14.40 4.92
CA TYR A 471 -8.07 -14.19 5.56
C TYR A 471 -8.00 -14.83 6.95
N ALA A 472 -6.79 -15.22 7.37
CA ALA A 472 -6.55 -15.91 8.62
C ALA A 472 -6.79 -15.03 9.85
N PHE A 473 -6.54 -13.73 9.74
CA PHE A 473 -6.90 -12.77 10.78
C PHE A 473 -8.43 -12.56 10.91
N GLU A 474 -9.28 -13.11 10.02
CA GLU A 474 -10.74 -13.10 10.20
C GLU A 474 -11.27 -14.34 10.95
N LEU A 475 -10.40 -15.29 11.26
CA LEU A 475 -10.81 -16.51 11.95
C LEU A 475 -11.32 -16.14 13.35
N PRO A 476 -12.46 -16.72 13.78
CA PRO A 476 -13.02 -16.41 15.08
C PRO A 476 -12.11 -17.01 16.15
N VAL A 477 -11.94 -16.26 17.23
CA VAL A 477 -11.14 -16.67 18.39
C VAL A 477 -12.04 -16.60 19.61
N SER A 478 -12.10 -17.69 20.37
CA SER A 478 -12.88 -17.82 21.59
C SER A 478 -11.96 -17.99 22.80
N PRO A 479 -12.35 -17.53 24.01
CA PRO A 479 -11.61 -17.83 25.24
C PRO A 479 -11.38 -19.34 25.46
N SER A 480 -12.33 -20.17 24.99
CA SER A 480 -12.23 -21.63 25.05
C SER A 480 -11.07 -22.20 24.25
N ASP A 481 -10.65 -21.54 23.17
CA ASP A 481 -9.60 -22.03 22.27
C ASP A 481 -8.24 -22.06 22.98
N LEU A 482 -8.04 -21.15 23.95
CA LEU A 482 -6.87 -21.12 24.83
C LEU A 482 -7.04 -21.95 26.10
N GLY A 483 -8.14 -22.70 26.25
CA GLY A 483 -8.47 -23.45 27.46
C GLY A 483 -8.52 -22.60 28.72
N LEU A 484 -8.78 -21.28 28.59
CA LEU A 484 -8.85 -20.37 29.73
C LEU A 484 -10.02 -20.81 30.62
N PRO A 485 -9.79 -21.08 31.92
CA PRO A 485 -10.88 -21.51 32.80
C PRO A 485 -11.93 -20.41 32.92
N ASP A 486 -13.21 -20.77 32.99
CA ASP A 486 -14.33 -19.82 33.17
C ASP A 486 -14.27 -19.07 34.52
N ALA A 487 -13.39 -19.49 35.43
CA ALA A 487 -13.29 -18.93 36.78
C ALA A 487 -12.53 -17.58 36.83
N PRO A 488 -12.94 -16.66 37.73
CA PRO A 488 -12.29 -15.34 37.94
C PRO A 488 -10.91 -15.41 38.61
N THR A 489 -10.37 -16.61 38.91
CA THR A 489 -9.05 -16.81 39.52
C THR A 489 -7.88 -16.83 38.52
N ALA A 490 -8.11 -16.41 37.28
CA ALA A 490 -7.08 -16.37 36.24
C ALA A 490 -6.13 -15.16 36.41
N SER A 491 -4.95 -15.21 35.78
CA SER A 491 -4.00 -14.08 35.80
C SER A 491 -4.62 -12.80 35.21
N GLU A 492 -4.09 -11.63 35.58
CA GLU A 492 -4.56 -10.33 35.07
C GLU A 492 -4.62 -10.29 33.53
N ASN A 493 -3.65 -10.91 32.85
CA ASN A 493 -3.62 -11.01 31.38
C ASN A 493 -4.75 -11.88 30.82
N ALA A 494 -5.13 -12.96 31.51
CA ALA A 494 -6.24 -13.81 31.08
C ALA A 494 -7.59 -13.09 31.24
N GLU A 495 -7.76 -12.31 32.30
CA GLU A 495 -8.96 -11.48 32.48
C GLU A 495 -9.03 -10.37 31.42
N ALA A 496 -7.93 -9.67 31.17
CA ALA A 496 -7.85 -8.68 30.10
C ALA A 496 -8.19 -9.29 28.73
N ALA A 497 -7.66 -10.48 28.43
CA ALA A 497 -7.97 -11.19 27.18
C ALA A 497 -9.45 -11.56 27.08
N ARG A 498 -10.09 -11.99 28.19
CA ARG A 498 -11.53 -12.26 28.22
C ARG A 498 -12.35 -11.00 27.96
N GLN A 499 -12.01 -9.88 28.59
CA GLN A 499 -12.71 -8.60 28.39
C GLN A 499 -12.60 -8.11 26.95
N VAL A 500 -11.39 -8.22 26.37
CA VAL A 500 -11.12 -7.92 24.95
C VAL A 500 -11.97 -8.79 24.02
N LEU A 501 -12.00 -10.11 24.23
CA LEU A 501 -12.79 -11.03 23.42
C LEU A 501 -14.30 -10.82 23.59
N ALA A 502 -14.76 -10.53 24.80
CA ALA A 502 -16.17 -10.24 25.07
C ALA A 502 -16.62 -8.93 24.40
N ALA A 503 -15.83 -7.86 24.53
CA ALA A 503 -16.06 -6.59 23.86
C ALA A 503 -16.12 -6.75 22.34
N ARG A 504 -15.24 -7.59 21.79
CA ARG A 504 -15.22 -7.94 20.37
C ARG A 504 -16.48 -8.68 19.93
N LEU A 505 -16.89 -9.72 20.66
CA LEU A 505 -18.13 -10.45 20.35
C LEU A 505 -19.36 -9.52 20.39
N ALA A 506 -19.37 -8.55 21.31
CA ALA A 506 -20.42 -7.54 21.38
C ALA A 506 -20.40 -6.55 20.20
N ILE A 507 -19.21 -6.16 19.71
CA ILE A 507 -19.05 -5.39 18.47
C ILE A 507 -19.58 -6.20 17.28
N GLU A 508 -19.19 -7.46 17.14
CA GLU A 508 -19.61 -8.36 16.05
C GLU A 508 -21.13 -8.61 16.05
N ALA A 509 -21.75 -8.75 17.23
CA ALA A 509 -23.18 -9.00 17.37
C ALA A 509 -24.06 -7.75 17.16
N GLY A 510 -23.49 -6.55 17.24
CA GLY A 510 -24.19 -5.26 17.10
C GLY A 510 -25.16 -4.90 18.24
N THR A 511 -25.74 -5.89 18.94
CA THR A 511 -26.78 -5.70 19.97
C THR A 511 -26.28 -5.08 21.28
N GLY A 512 -24.97 -5.09 21.55
CA GLY A 512 -24.37 -4.48 22.75
C GLY A 512 -23.51 -3.24 22.48
N LEU A 513 -23.41 -2.79 21.22
CA LEU A 513 -22.44 -1.76 20.88
C LEU A 513 -22.84 -0.38 21.43
N LYS A 514 -24.12 -0.04 21.39
CA LYS A 514 -24.60 1.24 21.93
C LYS A 514 -24.26 1.37 23.42
N ASP A 515 -24.42 0.29 24.18
CA ASP A 515 -24.10 0.26 25.61
C ASP A 515 -22.60 0.41 25.83
N LEU A 516 -21.76 -0.35 25.10
CA LEU A 516 -20.30 -0.22 25.16
C LEU A 516 -19.81 1.19 24.82
N LEU A 517 -20.38 1.81 23.79
CA LEU A 517 -20.01 3.17 23.39
C LEU A 517 -20.53 4.22 24.39
N SER A 518 -21.68 3.99 25.01
CA SER A 518 -22.23 4.87 26.07
C SER A 518 -21.33 4.85 27.31
N GLU A 519 -20.74 3.70 27.62
CA GLU A 519 -19.85 3.49 28.77
C GLU A 519 -18.38 3.75 28.46
N LEU A 520 -18.01 4.15 27.23
CA LEU A 520 -16.64 4.18 26.72
C LEU A 520 -15.61 4.87 27.65
N ARG A 521 -16.03 5.90 28.39
CA ARG A 521 -15.19 6.60 29.36
C ARG A 521 -14.96 5.81 30.65
N GLU A 522 -15.98 5.09 31.12
CA GLU A 522 -15.95 4.40 32.40
C GLU A 522 -15.19 3.06 32.29
N LEU A 523 -14.85 2.65 31.06
CA LEU A 523 -14.00 1.50 30.78
C LEU A 523 -12.53 1.77 31.10
N PRO A 524 -11.76 0.74 31.48
CA PRO A 524 -10.31 0.85 31.62
C PRO A 524 -9.64 1.38 30.33
N ASP A 525 -8.60 2.21 30.47
CA ASP A 525 -7.91 2.85 29.33
C ASP A 525 -7.48 1.87 28.23
N GLY A 526 -7.00 0.69 28.60
CA GLY A 526 -6.64 -0.36 27.64
C GLY A 526 -7.84 -0.87 26.85
N LEU A 527 -8.99 -1.05 27.51
CA LEU A 527 -10.21 -1.54 26.89
C LEU A 527 -10.89 -0.46 26.04
N SER A 528 -10.93 0.80 26.47
CA SER A 528 -11.47 1.90 25.68
C SER A 528 -10.64 2.15 24.41
N THR A 529 -9.30 2.05 24.53
CA THR A 529 -8.37 2.10 23.40
C THR A 529 -8.57 0.94 22.43
N PHE A 530 -8.69 -0.28 22.95
CA PHE A 530 -9.02 -1.46 22.17
C PHE A 530 -10.35 -1.28 21.42
N LEU A 531 -11.41 -0.85 22.11
CA LEU A 531 -12.72 -0.62 21.50
C LEU A 531 -12.65 0.41 20.38
N CYS A 532 -12.03 1.58 20.61
CA CYS A 532 -11.91 2.62 19.59
C CYS A 532 -11.10 2.16 18.36
N ALA A 533 -10.06 1.35 18.57
CA ALA A 533 -9.33 0.74 17.47
C ALA A 533 -10.15 -0.34 16.74
N GLY A 534 -10.92 -1.16 17.48
CA GLY A 534 -11.81 -2.19 16.95
C GLY A 534 -13.00 -1.61 16.17
N LEU A 535 -13.51 -0.43 16.53
CA LEU A 535 -14.54 0.27 15.76
C LEU A 535 -14.11 0.56 14.32
N ARG A 536 -12.80 0.65 14.04
CA ARG A 536 -12.29 0.82 12.67
C ARG A 536 -12.56 -0.40 11.77
N CYS A 537 -12.80 -1.57 12.36
CA CYS A 537 -13.18 -2.82 11.69
C CYS A 537 -14.63 -2.82 11.21
N TRP A 538 -15.45 -1.95 11.77
CA TRP A 538 -16.89 -2.02 11.68
C TRP A 538 -17.57 -1.43 10.44
N PRO A 539 -16.96 -0.51 9.64
CA PRO A 539 -17.59 -0.04 8.40
C PRO A 539 -18.03 -1.15 7.43
N VAL A 540 -17.56 -2.38 7.66
CA VAL A 540 -17.88 -3.62 6.95
C VAL A 540 -19.34 -4.10 7.15
N ASP A 541 -19.99 -3.80 8.28
CA ASP A 541 -21.42 -4.10 8.50
C ASP A 541 -22.17 -2.92 9.16
N ARG A 542 -23.12 -2.33 8.45
CA ARG A 542 -23.66 -0.98 8.75
C ARG A 542 -25.03 -0.95 9.41
N SER A 543 -25.84 -2.00 9.30
CA SER A 543 -27.29 -1.85 9.53
C SER A 543 -27.66 -1.56 10.99
N HIS A 544 -26.91 -2.11 11.95
CA HIS A 544 -27.12 -1.87 13.39
C HIS A 544 -26.26 -0.72 13.92
N ALA A 545 -25.33 -0.28 13.09
CA ALA A 545 -24.28 0.65 13.42
C ALA A 545 -24.68 2.11 13.38
N ASP A 546 -25.35 2.39 12.27
CA ASP A 546 -25.93 3.64 11.87
C ASP A 546 -26.50 4.39 13.05
N SER A 547 -27.53 3.79 13.62
CA SER A 547 -28.36 4.38 14.66
C SER A 547 -27.59 4.62 15.95
N ALA A 548 -26.80 3.66 16.42
CA ALA A 548 -26.06 3.77 17.69
C ALA A 548 -25.09 4.95 17.67
N VAL A 549 -24.29 5.09 16.59
CA VAL A 549 -23.34 6.21 16.46
C VAL A 549 -24.07 7.53 16.31
N ARG A 550 -25.13 7.58 15.49
CA ARG A 550 -25.93 8.80 15.30
C ARG A 550 -26.55 9.28 16.60
N ASP A 551 -27.11 8.36 17.39
CA ASP A 551 -27.72 8.67 18.69
C ASP A 551 -26.68 9.28 19.65
N LEU A 552 -25.50 8.66 19.76
CA LEU A 552 -24.43 9.11 20.65
C LEU A 552 -23.82 10.43 20.21
N LEU A 553 -23.57 10.61 18.92
CA LEU A 553 -23.09 11.88 18.37
C LEU A 553 -24.13 13.00 18.53
N ASN A 554 -25.40 12.69 18.74
CA ASN A 554 -26.44 13.68 19.02
C ASN A 554 -26.58 14.00 20.52
N ASP A 555 -26.05 13.15 21.40
CA ASP A 555 -26.02 13.38 22.84
C ASP A 555 -24.89 14.35 23.22
N ASN A 556 -25.27 15.55 23.67
CA ASN A 556 -24.32 16.59 24.08
C ASN A 556 -23.49 16.20 25.30
N ASP A 557 -24.08 15.47 26.25
CA ASP A 557 -23.41 15.10 27.49
C ASP A 557 -22.42 13.96 27.23
N TRP A 558 -22.79 13.01 26.37
CA TRP A 558 -21.87 11.99 25.87
C TRP A 558 -20.68 12.63 25.15
N ARG A 559 -20.92 13.53 24.17
CA ARG A 559 -19.84 14.18 23.42
C ARG A 559 -18.88 14.92 24.34
N ARG A 560 -19.40 15.75 25.25
CA ARG A 560 -18.55 16.48 26.20
C ARG A 560 -17.72 15.54 27.07
N THR A 561 -18.34 14.46 27.51
CA THR A 561 -17.69 13.47 28.36
C THR A 561 -16.60 12.73 27.61
N VAL A 562 -16.85 12.30 26.37
CA VAL A 562 -15.94 11.50 25.56
C VAL A 562 -14.83 12.35 24.93
N PHE A 563 -15.18 13.40 24.18
CA PHE A 563 -14.20 14.23 23.47
C PHE A 563 -13.26 15.00 24.40
N HIS A 564 -13.70 15.36 25.61
CA HIS A 564 -12.86 16.11 26.55
C HIS A 564 -12.17 15.28 27.63
N ARG A 565 -12.60 14.04 27.88
CA ARG A 565 -12.05 13.23 28.98
C ARG A 565 -11.34 11.96 28.54
N LEU A 566 -11.54 11.48 27.32
CA LEU A 566 -10.76 10.34 26.84
C LEU A 566 -9.26 10.70 26.74
N PRO A 567 -8.36 9.74 27.00
CA PRO A 567 -6.95 9.89 26.66
C PRO A 567 -6.78 10.30 25.19
N LEU A 568 -5.79 11.14 24.88
CA LEU A 568 -5.59 11.66 23.52
C LEU A 568 -5.42 10.56 22.48
N GLU A 569 -4.72 9.48 22.84
CA GLU A 569 -4.48 8.34 21.96
C GLU A 569 -5.77 7.56 21.64
N THR A 570 -6.65 7.39 22.65
CA THR A 570 -7.97 6.77 22.49
C THR A 570 -8.89 7.68 21.66
N LEU A 571 -8.82 8.99 21.90
CA LEU A 571 -9.60 9.98 21.17
C LEU A 571 -9.21 10.03 19.68
N ASP A 572 -7.91 9.98 19.36
CA ASP A 572 -7.44 9.92 17.97
C ASP A 572 -7.99 8.68 17.24
N LYS A 573 -8.01 7.52 17.94
CA LYS A 573 -8.61 6.30 17.41
C LYS A 573 -10.09 6.45 17.10
N LEU A 574 -10.85 7.02 18.03
CA LEU A 574 -12.27 7.33 17.85
C LEU A 574 -12.49 8.31 16.69
N ILE A 575 -11.71 9.38 16.61
CA ILE A 575 -11.78 10.38 15.53
C ILE A 575 -11.52 9.73 14.17
N SER A 576 -10.49 8.88 14.06
CA SER A 576 -10.22 8.17 12.80
C SER A 576 -11.38 7.26 12.39
N PHE A 577 -11.99 6.57 13.35
CA PHE A 577 -13.22 5.80 13.10
C PHE A 577 -14.36 6.72 12.61
N LEU A 578 -14.63 7.83 13.30
CA LEU A 578 -15.70 8.75 12.94
C LEU A 578 -15.52 9.35 11.54
N MET A 579 -14.27 9.62 11.13
CA MET A 579 -13.96 10.09 9.78
C MET A 579 -14.20 9.01 8.71
N ASP A 580 -13.80 7.75 8.98
CA ASP A 580 -14.12 6.64 8.07
C ASP A 580 -15.63 6.40 8.01
N TRP A 581 -16.33 6.52 9.14
CA TRP A 581 -17.77 6.41 9.24
C TRP A 581 -18.48 7.51 8.44
N GLN A 582 -18.07 8.77 8.59
CA GLN A 582 -18.63 9.94 7.88
C GLN A 582 -18.69 9.74 6.36
N LEU A 583 -17.62 9.19 5.78
CA LEU A 583 -17.50 8.96 4.33
C LEU A 583 -18.52 7.95 3.80
N GLN A 584 -19.11 7.17 4.68
CA GLN A 584 -20.09 6.14 4.36
C GLN A 584 -21.53 6.56 4.62
N GLN A 585 -21.74 7.75 5.19
CA GLN A 585 -23.06 8.27 5.52
C GLN A 585 -23.69 9.09 4.39
N ASP A 586 -24.94 9.49 4.62
CA ASP A 586 -25.69 10.43 3.81
C ASP A 586 -25.10 11.86 3.82
N GLU A 587 -25.65 12.72 2.96
CA GLU A 587 -25.23 14.13 2.82
C GLU A 587 -25.34 14.93 4.12
N GLU A 588 -26.25 14.56 5.03
CA GLU A 588 -26.40 15.25 6.31
C GLU A 588 -25.13 15.07 7.15
N TRP A 589 -24.70 13.82 7.36
CA TRP A 589 -23.56 13.52 8.24
C TRP A 589 -22.21 13.91 7.65
N LEU A 590 -22.11 13.93 6.32
CA LEU A 590 -20.94 14.47 5.63
C LEU A 590 -20.67 15.92 6.03
N VAL A 591 -21.71 16.74 6.21
CA VAL A 591 -21.58 18.15 6.63
C VAL A 591 -21.61 18.31 8.15
N ARG A 592 -22.40 17.47 8.84
CA ARG A 592 -22.65 17.60 10.28
C ARG A 592 -21.46 17.22 11.14
N LEU A 593 -20.76 16.12 10.84
CA LEU A 593 -19.61 15.70 11.66
C LEU A 593 -18.51 16.77 11.75
N PRO A 594 -18.06 17.40 10.63
CA PRO A 594 -17.11 18.50 10.70
C PRO A 594 -17.55 19.65 11.62
N GLN A 595 -18.84 19.98 11.63
CA GLN A 595 -19.40 21.04 12.48
C GLN A 595 -19.42 20.66 13.96
N LEU A 596 -19.69 19.38 14.27
CA LEU A 596 -19.60 18.85 15.63
C LEU A 596 -18.16 18.90 16.13
N LEU A 597 -17.20 18.43 15.34
CA LEU A 597 -15.78 18.48 15.68
C LEU A 597 -15.30 19.93 15.89
N ALA A 598 -15.75 20.87 15.07
CA ALA A 598 -15.47 22.29 15.25
C ALA A 598 -16.01 22.81 16.59
N PHE A 599 -17.25 22.44 16.95
CA PHE A 599 -17.83 22.82 18.24
C PHE A 599 -17.02 22.26 19.42
N GLU A 600 -16.68 20.97 19.40
CA GLU A 600 -15.86 20.37 20.48
C GLU A 600 -14.44 20.99 20.51
N CYS A 601 -13.87 21.38 19.36
CA CYS A 601 -12.61 22.11 19.28
C CYS A 601 -12.69 23.48 19.97
N GLU A 602 -13.78 24.23 19.81
CA GLU A 602 -13.98 25.52 20.50
C GLU A 602 -14.07 25.33 22.03
N CYS A 603 -14.72 24.25 22.46
CA CYS A 603 -14.87 23.90 23.87
C CYS A 603 -13.60 23.32 24.51
N ALA A 604 -12.61 22.87 23.72
CA ALA A 604 -11.39 22.26 24.25
C ALA A 604 -10.46 23.30 24.89
N ASP A 605 -10.20 23.14 26.19
CA ASP A 605 -9.30 24.01 26.96
C ASP A 605 -7.84 23.57 26.86
N GLU A 606 -7.60 22.27 26.79
CA GLU A 606 -6.27 21.68 26.62
C GLU A 606 -5.71 21.93 25.19
N PRO A 607 -4.50 22.51 25.04
CA PRO A 607 -3.93 22.83 23.73
C PRO A 607 -3.75 21.62 22.80
N GLU A 608 -3.26 20.49 23.31
CA GLU A 608 -3.00 19.28 22.53
C GLU A 608 -4.30 18.66 22.00
N ARG A 609 -5.31 18.58 22.85
CA ARG A 609 -6.66 18.14 22.48
C ARG A 609 -7.30 19.05 21.45
N ARG A 610 -7.14 20.37 21.61
CA ARG A 610 -7.63 21.35 20.64
C ARG A 610 -6.94 21.19 19.30
N ASP A 611 -5.63 20.94 19.29
CA ASP A 611 -4.87 20.69 18.06
C ASP A 611 -5.38 19.43 17.34
N LEU A 612 -5.59 18.34 18.08
CA LEU A 612 -6.18 17.11 17.54
C LEU A 612 -7.59 17.33 16.96
N LEU A 613 -8.46 18.08 17.66
CA LEU A 613 -9.81 18.39 17.18
C LEU A 613 -9.82 19.36 16.00
N LEU A 614 -8.90 20.32 15.96
CA LEU A 614 -8.72 21.23 14.82
C LEU A 614 -8.27 20.44 13.59
N PHE A 615 -7.30 19.54 13.76
CA PHE A 615 -6.86 18.63 12.72
C PHE A 615 -8.01 17.76 12.20
N ALA A 616 -8.75 17.12 13.12
CA ALA A 616 -9.91 16.30 12.80
C ALA A 616 -10.99 17.10 12.04
N THR A 617 -11.30 18.30 12.52
CA THR A 617 -12.25 19.22 11.87
C THR A 617 -11.79 19.53 10.46
N THR A 618 -10.51 19.86 10.26
CA THR A 618 -9.97 20.27 8.96
C THR A 618 -9.97 19.12 7.96
N VAL A 619 -9.54 17.93 8.38
CA VAL A 619 -9.54 16.74 7.53
C VAL A 619 -10.97 16.31 7.18
N SER A 620 -11.85 16.22 8.17
CA SER A 620 -13.27 15.88 7.99
C SER A 620 -14.00 16.87 7.07
N ALA A 621 -13.71 18.17 7.22
CA ALA A 621 -14.25 19.25 6.40
C ALA A 621 -13.77 19.17 4.94
N MET A 622 -12.47 18.94 4.73
CA MET A 622 -11.90 18.77 3.39
C MET A 622 -12.38 17.48 2.70
N ALA A 623 -12.55 16.38 3.43
CA ALA A 623 -13.07 15.13 2.89
C ALA A 623 -14.54 15.25 2.46
N ALA A 624 -15.31 16.12 3.10
CA ALA A 624 -16.68 16.46 2.75
C ALA A 624 -16.81 17.67 1.80
N ASP A 625 -15.69 18.23 1.31
CA ASP A 625 -15.65 19.40 0.45
C ASP A 625 -16.42 20.62 1.04
N VAL A 626 -16.37 20.81 2.37
CA VAL A 626 -16.99 21.93 3.10
C VAL A 626 -15.96 22.75 3.87
N ALA A 627 -15.93 24.08 3.69
CA ALA A 627 -14.97 24.95 4.39
C ALA A 627 -15.54 25.62 5.66
N SER A 628 -16.87 25.61 5.82
CA SER A 628 -17.56 26.38 6.87
C SER A 628 -17.18 26.03 8.32
N PRO A 629 -16.87 24.77 8.71
CA PRO A 629 -16.46 24.48 10.09
C PRO A 629 -15.11 25.11 10.45
N VAL A 630 -14.14 25.04 9.54
CA VAL A 630 -12.81 25.65 9.74
C VAL A 630 -12.89 27.17 9.70
N ALA A 631 -13.68 27.72 8.77
CA ALA A 631 -13.96 29.16 8.71
C ALA A 631 -14.52 29.69 10.04
N ARG A 632 -15.50 28.97 10.62
CA ARG A 632 -16.07 29.28 11.93
C ARG A 632 -14.99 29.35 13.01
N LEU A 633 -14.11 28.36 13.09
CA LEU A 633 -13.03 28.32 14.08
C LEU A 633 -12.09 29.53 13.96
N LEU A 634 -11.82 29.97 12.72
CA LEU A 634 -10.92 31.09 12.43
C LEU A 634 -11.52 32.47 12.72
N VAL A 635 -12.85 32.59 12.78
CA VAL A 635 -13.54 33.83 13.17
C VAL A 635 -14.07 33.81 14.61
N GLY A 636 -13.94 32.67 15.29
CA GLY A 636 -14.50 32.42 16.61
C GLY A 636 -13.73 33.04 17.79
N PRO A 637 -14.18 32.78 19.03
CA PRO A 637 -13.61 33.36 20.24
C PRO A 637 -12.11 33.05 20.45
N LYS A 638 -11.67 31.86 20.03
CA LYS A 638 -10.27 31.38 20.15
C LYS A 638 -9.44 31.64 18.87
N ARG A 639 -9.86 32.58 18.00
CA ARG A 639 -9.24 32.81 16.67
C ARG A 639 -7.71 32.94 16.69
N SER A 640 -7.14 33.65 17.65
CA SER A 640 -5.69 33.96 17.64
C SER A 640 -4.84 32.72 17.91
N GLU A 641 -5.39 31.76 18.66
CA GLU A 641 -4.74 30.49 18.98
C GLU A 641 -4.91 29.52 17.80
N ILE A 642 -6.14 29.41 17.31
CA ILE A 642 -6.51 28.52 16.20
C ILE A 642 -5.80 28.95 14.90
N ALA A 643 -5.75 30.25 14.58
CA ALA A 643 -5.08 30.74 13.38
C ALA A 643 -3.59 30.39 13.36
N ARG A 644 -2.93 30.44 14.53
CA ARG A 644 -1.52 30.07 14.67
C ARG A 644 -1.30 28.57 14.41
N GLN A 645 -2.17 27.71 14.95
CA GLN A 645 -2.11 26.26 14.71
C GLN A 645 -2.42 25.93 13.24
N PHE A 646 -3.46 26.57 12.69
CA PHE A 646 -3.88 26.39 11.30
C PHE A 646 -2.82 26.86 10.29
N ASP A 647 -2.03 27.89 10.59
CA ASP A 647 -0.96 28.35 9.69
C ASP A 647 0.11 27.28 9.43
N GLY A 648 0.51 26.53 10.45
CA GLY A 648 1.44 25.40 10.31
C GLY A 648 0.85 24.28 9.46
N TRP A 649 -0.44 23.97 9.66
CA TRP A 649 -1.17 23.01 8.85
C TRP A 649 -1.28 23.47 7.39
N ARG A 650 -1.63 24.73 7.16
CA ARG A 650 -1.78 25.33 5.82
C ARG A 650 -0.50 25.21 5.00
N GLN A 651 0.66 25.51 5.59
CA GLN A 651 1.94 25.36 4.90
C GLN A 651 2.19 23.90 4.51
N THR A 652 2.04 22.99 5.47
CA THR A 652 2.21 21.55 5.26
C THR A 652 1.29 21.03 4.15
N THR A 653 0.02 21.46 4.16
CA THR A 653 -0.98 21.07 3.17
C THR A 653 -0.64 21.53 1.76
N ARG A 654 -0.08 22.73 1.59
CA ARG A 654 0.39 23.21 0.27
C ARG A 654 1.58 22.42 -0.24
N GLU A 655 2.52 22.06 0.63
CA GLU A 655 3.69 21.26 0.29
C GLU A 655 3.26 19.86 -0.16
N VAL A 656 2.38 19.21 0.60
CA VAL A 656 1.83 17.89 0.27
C VAL A 656 1.09 17.92 -1.08
N ALA A 657 0.26 18.95 -1.32
CA ALA A 657 -0.51 19.08 -2.55
C ALA A 657 0.35 19.25 -3.81
N ARG A 658 1.54 19.86 -3.70
CA ARG A 658 2.47 20.04 -4.83
C ARG A 658 2.92 18.71 -5.42
N ASP A 659 3.13 17.72 -4.56
CA ASP A 659 3.66 16.41 -4.94
C ASP A 659 2.58 15.32 -4.98
N SER A 660 1.30 15.71 -4.89
CA SER A 660 0.14 14.82 -4.91
C SER A 660 -0.42 14.64 -6.32
N GLU A 661 -1.33 13.67 -6.48
CA GLU A 661 -2.08 13.52 -7.72
C GLU A 661 -2.88 14.79 -8.06
N PRO A 662 -3.08 15.12 -9.36
CA PRO A 662 -3.68 16.38 -9.79
C PRO A 662 -5.05 16.68 -9.17
N TRP A 663 -5.86 15.64 -8.93
CA TRP A 663 -7.19 15.76 -8.34
C TRP A 663 -7.12 16.20 -6.87
N LEU A 664 -6.21 15.60 -6.09
CA LEU A 664 -6.01 15.94 -4.68
C LEU A 664 -5.45 17.36 -4.56
N ALA A 665 -4.49 17.70 -5.42
CA ALA A 665 -3.95 19.05 -5.50
C ALA A 665 -5.04 20.09 -5.82
N ALA A 666 -6.01 19.75 -6.68
CA ALA A 666 -7.13 20.61 -7.00
C ALA A 666 -8.09 20.80 -5.81
N ARG A 667 -8.44 19.70 -5.10
CA ARG A 667 -9.25 19.76 -3.87
C ARG A 667 -8.61 20.66 -2.83
N VAL A 668 -7.33 20.44 -2.53
CA VAL A 668 -6.60 21.24 -1.55
C VAL A 668 -6.59 22.72 -1.92
N ARG A 669 -6.34 23.06 -3.19
CA ARG A 669 -6.38 24.45 -3.66
C ARG A 669 -7.75 25.09 -3.47
N ALA A 670 -8.83 24.37 -3.79
CA ALA A 670 -10.19 24.86 -3.64
C ALA A 670 -10.55 25.09 -2.15
N PHE A 671 -10.20 24.14 -1.29
CA PHE A 671 -10.42 24.24 0.16
C PHE A 671 -9.66 25.43 0.75
N LEU A 672 -8.35 25.52 0.51
CA LEU A 672 -7.51 26.61 1.03
C LEU A 672 -7.92 27.97 0.47
N GLY A 673 -8.23 28.05 -0.83
CA GLY A 673 -8.69 29.29 -1.45
C GLY A 673 -10.00 29.80 -0.84
N THR A 674 -10.89 28.90 -0.40
CA THR A 674 -12.11 29.27 0.31
C THR A 674 -11.82 29.84 1.69
N ILE A 675 -10.91 29.21 2.45
CA ILE A 675 -10.49 29.71 3.77
C ILE A 675 -9.77 31.06 3.67
N GLU A 676 -8.91 31.23 2.67
CA GLU A 676 -8.15 32.46 2.44
C GLU A 676 -9.02 33.67 2.07
N ASN A 677 -10.18 33.45 1.45
CA ASN A 677 -11.11 34.53 1.15
C ASN A 677 -11.92 35.00 2.38
N ILE A 678 -11.92 34.21 3.45
CA ILE A 678 -12.67 34.49 4.69
C ILE A 678 -11.79 35.23 5.71
N LEU A 679 -10.48 34.95 5.69
CA LEU A 679 -9.46 35.66 6.49
C LEU A 679 -9.12 37.03 5.88
#